data_AF-A0A424SPV2-F1
#
_entry.id   AF-A0A424SPV2-F1
#
_cell.length_a   1.000
_cell.length_b   1.000
_cell.length_c   1.000
_cell.angle_alpha   90.00
_cell.angle_beta   90.00
_cell.angle_gamma   90.00
#
_symmetry.space_group_name_H-M   'P 1'
#
loop_
_entity.id
_entity.type
_entity.pdbx_description
1 polymer ?
#
loop_
_entity_poly.entity_id
_entity_poly.type
_entity_poly.pdbx_seq_one_letter_code
_entity_poly.pdbx_strand_id
1 'polypeptide(L)'
;MRYLLTTTFLLLSIGCENKPDLPNIVIIFTDDQGYGDLGCYGAKEFTTPNIDVMAKEGILFTDFYVSQAVCSASRASLMTGSYAERIGVQGAISPWNVTGLDTSRETISKLLKNYGYTNAAFGKWHLGHRKKYLPLQNGFDEYAGLICSNDMWPVDYNGEPIVGDKRSYYPPMSFWVGNEPTEVIRSLEDQGQLTTKITELAVDFIKRNKDNPFFLYMPHPMPHQPIAVSEKFKGKSELGLYGDVIMEIDWSVGEALKALKLNGIDDNTLVIYASDNGPWLNFGKWGGSAGPLREGKGTMWEGGARVPCIMRWPETIQSDQVISKIASTLDIFPTIADIVGQKEFKDKIDGVSLMPIFQGALEVNPRNELYYYYGKELIAVREGQWKLVFPHTYRSYENVEPGKNLHPGPYGRGRSGLELYDLVNDIGERVDLASKFPNIVSDLKELGEKARSTLGDKLTDRIGKESYDVICGYNPPTKKLKNLATGKNIILKNNANAKYPGESKDALINGLGADINYRNASWQGFEAEDLVATVDLGSVREINSVDVRFLQDQVVWIFLPSKVEIEHSLDGDKFELLYESFQNNDFSFDQAIYNYEVKTKGLDSRYIRVKGYNLNNCPDYHPGSGNPCWLFTDEIIIN
;
A
#
# COMPACT_ATOMS: atom_id res chain seq x y z
N MET A 1 61.25 29.83 -55.00
CA MET A 1 60.01 29.44 -54.29
C MET A 1 60.02 27.93 -54.08
N ARG A 2 60.20 27.48 -52.84
CA ARG A 2 59.91 26.12 -52.38
C ARG A 2 59.21 26.30 -51.03
N TYR A 3 57.92 25.98 -50.97
CA TYR A 3 57.13 26.01 -49.74
C TYR A 3 57.24 24.65 -49.05
N LEU A 4 57.59 24.66 -47.76
CA LEU A 4 57.47 23.53 -46.85
C LEU A 4 56.06 23.59 -46.23
N LEU A 5 55.26 22.54 -46.39
CA LEU A 5 54.03 22.32 -45.61
C LEU A 5 54.37 21.47 -44.38
N THR A 6 54.08 21.99 -43.19
CA THR A 6 54.04 21.25 -41.93
C THR A 6 52.61 20.80 -41.65
N THR A 7 52.38 19.48 -41.63
CA THR A 7 51.09 18.88 -41.26
C THR A 7 51.09 18.56 -39.77
N THR A 8 50.17 19.14 -39.01
CA THR A 8 49.98 18.87 -37.57
C THR A 8 48.94 17.75 -37.43
N PHE A 9 49.31 16.62 -36.81
CA PHE A 9 48.42 15.50 -36.52
C PHE A 9 47.72 15.76 -35.18
N LEU A 10 46.39 15.90 -35.19
CA LEU A 10 45.56 15.98 -34.00
C LEU A 10 45.22 14.54 -33.55
N LEU A 11 45.78 14.08 -32.42
CA LEU A 11 45.40 12.83 -31.76
C LEU A 11 44.09 13.07 -30.99
N LEU A 12 42.98 12.52 -31.50
CA LEU A 12 41.72 12.39 -30.78
C LEU A 12 41.84 11.23 -29.79
N SER A 13 42.09 11.56 -28.53
CA SER A 13 41.95 10.63 -27.40
C SER A 13 40.47 10.31 -27.22
N ILE A 14 40.01 9.20 -27.80
CA ILE A 14 38.74 8.60 -27.40
C ILE A 14 38.96 8.04 -26.01
N GLY A 15 38.67 8.83 -24.99
CA GLY A 15 38.59 8.31 -23.62
C GLY A 15 37.46 7.29 -23.60
N CYS A 16 37.75 6.04 -23.29
CA CYS A 16 36.74 5.16 -22.72
C CYS A 16 36.21 5.87 -21.48
N GLU A 17 34.96 6.34 -21.51
CA GLU A 17 34.24 6.59 -20.28
C GLU A 17 34.25 5.28 -19.50
N ASN A 18 35.04 5.21 -18.44
CA ASN A 18 34.87 4.18 -17.42
C ASN A 18 33.44 4.33 -16.93
N LYS A 19 32.55 3.41 -17.31
CA LYS A 19 31.25 3.31 -16.67
C LYS A 19 31.51 3.27 -15.15
N PRO A 20 30.86 4.12 -14.35
CA PRO A 20 30.98 4.01 -12.91
C PRO A 20 30.63 2.58 -12.49
N ASP A 21 31.45 2.01 -11.61
CA ASP A 21 31.31 0.64 -11.12
C ASP A 21 30.19 0.61 -10.08
N LEU A 22 28.94 0.61 -10.57
CA LEU A 22 27.73 0.67 -9.76
C LEU A 22 27.46 -0.71 -9.13
N PRO A 23 27.15 -0.78 -7.82
CA PRO A 23 26.88 -2.05 -7.14
C PRO A 23 25.54 -2.64 -7.59
N ASN A 24 25.41 -3.97 -7.47
CA ASN A 24 24.09 -4.59 -7.51
C ASN A 24 23.35 -4.36 -6.20
N ILE A 25 22.02 -4.37 -6.25
CA ILE A 25 21.16 -4.20 -5.08
C ILE A 25 20.18 -5.35 -5.02
N VAL A 26 20.16 -6.08 -3.90
CA VAL A 26 19.23 -7.16 -3.61
C VAL A 26 18.46 -6.84 -2.34
N ILE A 27 17.14 -6.79 -2.40
CA ILE A 27 16.27 -6.65 -1.22
C ILE A 27 15.45 -7.93 -1.08
N ILE A 28 15.70 -8.69 -0.02
CA ILE A 28 14.90 -9.86 0.39
C ILE A 28 13.96 -9.38 1.49
N PHE A 29 12.66 -9.49 1.24
CA PHE A 29 11.65 -8.86 2.10
C PHE A 29 10.55 -9.86 2.46
N THR A 30 10.42 -10.20 3.74
CA THR A 30 9.44 -11.18 4.22
C THR A 30 8.12 -10.51 4.62
N ASP A 31 7.10 -11.33 4.89
CA ASP A 31 5.73 -10.90 5.11
C ASP A 31 5.23 -11.44 6.46
N ASP A 32 4.93 -10.57 7.42
CA ASP A 32 4.57 -10.91 8.81
C ASP A 32 5.65 -11.64 9.64
N GLN A 33 6.93 -11.46 9.35
CA GLN A 33 7.99 -12.08 10.15
C GLN A 33 8.32 -11.21 11.37
N GLY A 34 8.31 -11.82 12.54
CA GLY A 34 8.61 -11.13 13.79
C GLY A 34 10.10 -10.94 14.07
N TYR A 35 10.40 -9.99 14.96
CA TYR A 35 11.74 -9.68 15.43
C TYR A 35 12.47 -10.92 16.00
N GLY A 36 11.75 -11.81 16.68
CA GLY A 36 12.31 -12.98 17.35
C GLY A 36 12.41 -14.24 16.48
N ASP A 37 12.21 -14.13 15.16
CA ASP A 37 12.10 -15.29 14.26
C ASP A 37 13.41 -15.71 13.57
N LEU A 38 14.56 -15.16 13.98
CA LEU A 38 15.87 -15.52 13.41
C LEU A 38 16.84 -15.95 14.52
N GLY A 39 17.77 -16.85 14.20
CA GLY A 39 18.80 -17.32 15.14
C GLY A 39 19.63 -16.17 15.71
N CYS A 40 20.11 -15.28 14.84
CA CYS A 40 20.81 -14.04 15.21
C CYS A 40 19.95 -13.03 16.00
N TYR A 41 18.63 -13.22 16.09
CA TYR A 41 17.72 -12.46 16.96
C TYR A 41 17.16 -13.28 18.13
N GLY A 42 17.62 -14.52 18.32
CA GLY A 42 17.32 -15.34 19.50
C GLY A 42 16.31 -16.48 19.31
N ALA A 43 15.93 -16.83 18.08
CA ALA A 43 15.12 -18.02 17.81
C ALA A 43 15.87 -19.31 18.22
N LYS A 44 15.15 -20.31 18.74
CA LYS A 44 15.74 -21.54 19.30
C LYS A 44 15.17 -22.85 18.76
N GLU A 45 13.92 -22.86 18.28
CA GLU A 45 13.21 -24.09 17.87
C GLU A 45 13.43 -24.45 16.38
N PHE A 46 14.26 -23.67 15.67
CA PHE A 46 14.72 -23.90 14.30
C PHE A 46 16.00 -23.09 14.09
N THR A 47 16.68 -23.28 12.95
CA THR A 47 17.93 -22.59 12.62
C THR A 47 17.82 -21.79 11.33
N THR A 48 18.53 -20.66 11.27
CA THR A 48 18.66 -19.79 10.08
C THR A 48 20.13 -19.58 9.72
N PRO A 49 20.86 -20.64 9.35
CA PRO A 49 22.31 -20.58 9.20
C PRO A 49 22.80 -19.60 8.13
N ASN A 50 22.06 -19.40 7.03
CA ASN A 50 22.49 -18.50 5.96
C ASN A 50 22.31 -17.04 6.36
N ILE A 51 21.18 -16.71 6.99
CA ILE A 51 20.88 -15.37 7.50
C ILE A 51 21.79 -15.02 8.67
N ASP A 52 22.08 -15.98 9.55
CA ASP A 52 23.02 -15.79 10.67
C ASP A 52 24.45 -15.54 10.19
N VAL A 53 24.87 -16.18 9.09
CA VAL A 53 26.16 -15.89 8.43
C VAL A 53 26.11 -14.52 7.75
N MET A 54 25.02 -14.16 7.07
CA MET A 54 24.85 -12.83 6.48
C MET A 54 24.98 -11.73 7.53
N ALA A 55 24.42 -11.93 8.72
CA ALA A 55 24.57 -11.01 9.86
C ALA A 55 26.03 -10.86 10.30
N LYS A 56 26.77 -11.97 10.41
CA LYS A 56 28.21 -11.94 10.74
C LYS A 56 29.06 -11.30 9.64
N GLU A 57 28.66 -11.40 8.39
CA GLU A 57 29.35 -10.82 7.25
C GLU A 57 28.94 -9.35 6.99
N GLY A 58 28.04 -8.76 7.78
CA GLY A 58 27.56 -7.40 7.57
C GLY A 58 27.12 -6.70 8.87
N ILE A 59 26.02 -5.95 8.77
CA ILE A 59 25.39 -5.23 9.87
C ILE A 59 24.09 -5.93 10.28
N LEU A 60 23.92 -6.18 11.57
CA LEU A 60 22.65 -6.51 12.22
C LEU A 60 22.07 -5.26 12.90
N PHE A 61 20.86 -4.85 12.52
CA PHE A 61 20.17 -3.71 13.12
C PHE A 61 19.22 -4.14 14.25
N THR A 62 19.46 -3.70 15.47
CA THR A 62 18.57 -3.98 16.62
C THR A 62 17.40 -2.99 16.74
N ASP A 63 17.47 -1.87 16.00
CA ASP A 63 16.51 -0.76 16.03
C ASP A 63 16.08 -0.38 14.59
N PHE A 64 15.58 -1.36 13.83
CA PHE A 64 15.04 -1.14 12.49
C PHE A 64 13.50 -1.20 12.46
N TYR A 65 12.87 -0.20 11.84
CA TYR A 65 11.43 0.04 11.93
C TYR A 65 10.71 0.14 10.59
N VAL A 66 9.45 -0.27 10.59
CA VAL A 66 8.50 -0.01 9.52
C VAL A 66 7.65 1.22 9.85
N SER A 67 7.23 1.97 8.82
CA SER A 67 6.42 3.18 8.97
C SER A 67 4.99 2.88 9.44
N GLN A 68 4.42 1.74 9.05
CA GLN A 68 3.18 1.17 9.56
C GLN A 68 3.31 -0.35 9.67
N ALA A 69 2.76 -0.93 10.74
CA ALA A 69 2.73 -2.38 10.98
C ALA A 69 1.66 -3.11 10.12
N VAL A 70 1.71 -2.92 8.79
CA VAL A 70 0.83 -3.55 7.80
C VAL A 70 1.43 -3.52 6.39
N CYS A 71 1.18 -4.58 5.62
CA CYS A 71 1.88 -4.89 4.36
C CYS A 71 1.92 -3.75 3.32
N SER A 72 0.78 -3.28 2.78
CA SER A 72 0.81 -2.35 1.64
C SER A 72 1.43 -1.00 2.02
N ALA A 73 1.10 -0.46 3.19
CA ALA A 73 1.67 0.79 3.67
C ALA A 73 3.20 0.70 3.87
N SER A 74 3.68 -0.39 4.47
CA SER A 74 5.10 -0.62 4.68
C SER A 74 5.87 -0.78 3.36
N ARG A 75 5.35 -1.60 2.43
CA ARG A 75 5.93 -1.80 1.09
C ARG A 75 5.96 -0.50 0.27
N ALA A 76 4.92 0.33 0.40
CA ALA A 76 4.85 1.61 -0.28
C ALA A 76 5.91 2.58 0.27
N SER A 77 6.11 2.55 1.59
CA SER A 77 7.10 3.37 2.28
C SER A 77 8.52 2.94 1.93
N LEU A 78 8.80 1.63 1.87
CA LEU A 78 10.06 1.06 1.37
C LEU A 78 10.37 1.58 -0.03
N MET A 79 9.40 1.50 -0.95
CA MET A 79 9.62 1.83 -2.36
C MET A 79 9.85 3.32 -2.61
N THR A 80 9.38 4.22 -1.73
CA THR A 80 9.34 5.67 -1.98
C THR A 80 10.09 6.50 -0.94
N GLY A 81 10.61 5.87 0.11
CA GLY A 81 11.26 6.56 1.23
C GLY A 81 10.35 7.54 1.97
N SER A 82 9.03 7.36 1.90
CA SER A 82 8.03 8.32 2.39
C SER A 82 7.00 7.65 3.28
N TYR A 83 6.50 8.36 4.29
CA TYR A 83 5.42 7.85 5.12
C TYR A 83 4.15 7.57 4.29
N ALA A 84 3.42 6.50 4.65
CA ALA A 84 2.15 6.12 4.06
C ALA A 84 1.12 7.27 4.01
N GLU A 85 1.17 8.16 5.01
CA GLU A 85 0.37 9.38 5.13
C GLU A 85 0.63 10.37 3.98
N ARG A 86 1.87 10.44 3.49
CA ARG A 86 2.28 11.32 2.39
C ARG A 86 1.92 10.76 1.01
N ILE A 87 1.98 9.44 0.86
CA ILE A 87 1.84 8.75 -0.45
C ILE A 87 0.48 8.09 -0.67
N GLY A 88 -0.39 8.05 0.34
CA GLY A 88 -1.80 7.65 0.20
C GLY A 88 -2.07 6.15 0.21
N VAL A 89 -1.04 5.32 0.42
CA VAL A 89 -1.20 3.87 0.57
C VAL A 89 -1.21 3.54 2.06
N GLN A 90 -2.40 3.36 2.62
CA GLN A 90 -2.57 3.12 4.06
C GLN A 90 -3.32 1.81 4.30
N GLY A 91 -2.90 1.06 5.32
CA GLY A 91 -3.44 -0.27 5.56
C GLY A 91 -2.97 -1.29 4.53
N ALA A 92 -3.80 -2.32 4.31
CA ALA A 92 -3.60 -3.35 3.28
C ALA A 92 -4.61 -3.15 2.15
N ILE A 93 -4.13 -3.18 0.90
CA ILE A 93 -4.96 -3.06 -0.30
C ILE A 93 -5.63 -4.41 -0.56
N SER A 94 -6.94 -4.48 -0.36
CA SER A 94 -7.74 -5.67 -0.65
C SER A 94 -8.00 -5.84 -2.16
N PRO A 95 -8.46 -7.02 -2.62
CA PRO A 95 -8.92 -7.23 -4.00
C PRO A 95 -10.09 -6.32 -4.42
N TRP A 96 -10.76 -5.69 -3.46
CA TRP A 96 -11.83 -4.72 -3.76
C TRP A 96 -11.28 -3.32 -4.04
N ASN A 97 -10.05 -2.99 -3.59
CA ASN A 97 -9.53 -1.65 -3.72
C ASN A 97 -9.17 -1.31 -5.17
N VAL A 98 -9.72 -0.22 -5.69
CA VAL A 98 -9.44 0.22 -7.07
C VAL A 98 -8.20 1.09 -7.22
N THR A 99 -7.61 1.48 -6.10
CA THR A 99 -6.42 2.33 -6.02
C THR A 99 -5.17 1.50 -5.74
N GLY A 100 -4.03 2.12 -5.97
CA GLY A 100 -2.71 1.56 -5.67
C GLY A 100 -1.73 2.68 -5.41
N LEU A 101 -0.44 2.34 -5.32
CA LEU A 101 0.61 3.34 -5.26
C LEU A 101 0.52 4.22 -6.51
N ASP A 102 0.43 5.54 -6.31
CA ASP A 102 0.37 6.49 -7.40
C ASP A 102 1.60 6.36 -8.31
N THR A 103 1.36 6.00 -9.57
CA THR A 103 2.41 5.73 -10.53
C THR A 103 3.24 6.96 -10.90
N SER A 104 2.80 8.19 -10.57
CA SER A 104 3.65 9.37 -10.75
C SER A 104 4.77 9.48 -9.71
N ARG A 105 4.65 8.76 -8.58
CA ARG A 105 5.66 8.73 -7.52
C ARG A 105 6.92 8.04 -8.00
N GLU A 106 8.05 8.62 -7.62
CA GLU A 106 9.34 7.99 -7.82
C GLU A 106 9.49 6.78 -6.88
N THR A 107 9.80 5.62 -7.45
CA THR A 107 10.09 4.38 -6.72
C THR A 107 11.57 4.06 -6.84
N ILE A 108 12.11 3.20 -5.96
CA ILE A 108 13.50 2.70 -6.04
C ILE A 108 13.83 2.27 -7.47
N SER A 109 12.98 1.45 -8.08
CA SER A 109 13.20 0.95 -9.44
C SER A 109 13.11 2.04 -10.51
N LYS A 110 12.18 3.01 -10.42
CA LYS A 110 12.16 4.15 -11.36
C LYS A 110 13.44 5.00 -11.26
N LEU A 111 13.92 5.24 -10.03
CA LEU A 111 15.16 5.95 -9.79
C LEU A 111 16.34 5.20 -10.42
N LEU A 112 16.51 3.92 -10.09
CA LEU A 112 17.63 3.10 -10.58
C LEU A 112 17.63 2.91 -12.10
N LYS A 113 16.46 2.92 -12.73
CA LYS A 113 16.33 2.85 -14.20
C LYS A 113 17.01 4.04 -14.90
N ASN A 114 17.06 5.22 -14.27
CA ASN A 114 17.78 6.38 -14.80
C ASN A 114 19.31 6.17 -14.80
N TYR A 115 19.81 5.19 -14.03
CA TYR A 115 21.21 4.84 -13.89
C TYR A 115 21.58 3.54 -14.61
N GLY A 116 20.70 3.03 -15.47
CA GLY A 116 20.97 1.88 -16.32
C GLY A 116 20.87 0.52 -15.62
N TYR A 117 20.21 0.46 -14.46
CA TYR A 117 19.93 -0.80 -13.78
C TYR A 117 18.88 -1.62 -14.55
N THR A 118 19.08 -2.94 -14.58
CA THR A 118 18.00 -3.89 -14.87
C THR A 118 17.25 -4.21 -13.58
N ASN A 119 15.94 -4.02 -13.56
CA ASN A 119 15.14 -4.16 -12.35
C ASN A 119 14.20 -5.37 -12.41
N ALA A 120 14.22 -6.22 -11.38
CA ALA A 120 13.30 -7.35 -11.24
C ALA A 120 12.60 -7.38 -9.87
N ALA A 121 11.33 -7.80 -9.87
CA ALA A 121 10.58 -8.11 -8.66
C ALA A 121 10.03 -9.53 -8.71
N PHE A 122 10.39 -10.39 -7.76
CA PHE A 122 9.90 -11.77 -7.69
C PHE A 122 9.20 -12.05 -6.36
N GLY A 123 7.87 -12.15 -6.36
CA GLY A 123 7.05 -12.41 -5.18
C GLY A 123 5.84 -11.47 -5.02
N LYS A 124 5.49 -11.13 -3.78
CA LYS A 124 4.32 -10.31 -3.42
C LYS A 124 4.50 -8.82 -3.71
N TRP A 125 3.67 -8.27 -4.59
CA TRP A 125 3.64 -6.83 -4.89
C TRP A 125 2.82 -6.02 -3.88
N HIS A 126 1.50 -6.21 -3.86
CA HIS A 126 0.56 -5.63 -2.89
C HIS A 126 0.51 -4.08 -2.82
N LEU A 127 0.85 -3.40 -3.91
CA LEU A 127 0.74 -1.93 -4.07
C LEU A 127 -0.32 -1.52 -5.10
N GLY A 128 -1.33 -2.37 -5.29
CA GLY A 128 -2.40 -2.20 -6.27
C GLY A 128 -2.42 -3.36 -7.26
N HIS A 129 -3.62 -3.87 -7.53
CA HIS A 129 -3.81 -5.09 -8.34
C HIS A 129 -4.28 -4.81 -9.78
N ARG A 130 -4.72 -3.57 -10.06
CA ARG A 130 -5.08 -3.17 -11.43
C ARG A 130 -3.81 -2.94 -12.26
N LYS A 131 -3.86 -3.21 -13.57
CA LYS A 131 -2.73 -3.05 -14.51
C LYS A 131 -1.96 -1.75 -14.35
N LYS A 132 -2.66 -0.63 -14.10
CA LYS A 132 -2.04 0.68 -13.85
C LYS A 132 -1.01 0.64 -12.72
N TYR A 133 -1.24 -0.14 -11.66
CA TYR A 133 -0.43 -0.14 -10.45
C TYR A 133 0.54 -1.33 -10.35
N LEU A 134 0.63 -2.19 -11.37
CA LEU A 134 1.50 -3.38 -11.34
C LEU A 134 3.00 -3.00 -11.38
N PRO A 135 3.90 -3.94 -11.04
CA PRO A 135 5.35 -3.67 -10.94
C PRO A 135 5.97 -3.07 -12.20
N LEU A 136 5.57 -3.53 -13.39
CA LEU A 136 6.10 -3.01 -14.65
C LEU A 136 5.74 -1.52 -14.87
N GLN A 137 4.60 -1.07 -14.36
CA GLN A 137 4.19 0.34 -14.36
C GLN A 137 4.90 1.15 -13.27
N ASN A 138 5.64 0.47 -12.38
CA ASN A 138 6.37 1.06 -11.27
C ASN A 138 7.88 0.93 -11.40
N GLY A 139 8.42 0.78 -12.62
CA GLY A 139 9.85 0.88 -12.90
C GLY A 139 10.60 -0.45 -12.98
N PHE A 140 9.93 -1.58 -12.74
CA PHE A 140 10.52 -2.91 -12.94
C PHE A 140 10.49 -3.30 -14.42
N ASP A 141 11.49 -4.07 -14.85
CA ASP A 141 11.60 -4.64 -16.21
C ASP A 141 11.07 -6.08 -16.24
N GLU A 142 11.32 -6.83 -15.16
CA GLU A 142 10.81 -8.19 -14.97
C GLU A 142 9.96 -8.28 -13.70
N TYR A 143 8.84 -9.00 -13.78
CA TYR A 143 8.04 -9.33 -12.61
C TYR A 143 7.48 -10.74 -12.71
N ALA A 144 7.51 -11.47 -11.60
CA ALA A 144 6.81 -12.73 -11.47
C ALA A 144 6.41 -12.98 -10.00
N GLY A 145 5.14 -13.24 -9.72
CA GLY A 145 4.69 -13.42 -8.34
C GLY A 145 3.21 -13.15 -8.09
N LEU A 146 2.89 -12.71 -6.86
CA LEU A 146 1.52 -12.46 -6.41
C LEU A 146 1.22 -10.96 -6.38
N ILE A 147 0.11 -10.55 -6.99
CA ILE A 147 -0.31 -9.14 -7.06
C ILE A 147 -0.88 -8.62 -5.72
N CYS A 148 -1.27 -9.50 -4.80
CA CYS A 148 -1.80 -9.20 -3.47
C CYS A 148 -1.35 -10.26 -2.45
N SER A 149 -1.87 -10.21 -1.21
CA SER A 149 -1.54 -11.20 -0.18
C SER A 149 -2.11 -12.57 -0.51
N ASN A 150 -1.43 -13.63 -0.07
CA ASN A 150 -1.76 -15.02 -0.39
C ASN A 150 -3.03 -15.56 0.31
N ASP A 151 -3.59 -14.82 1.27
CA ASP A 151 -4.90 -15.09 1.89
C ASP A 151 -6.06 -14.36 1.21
N MET A 152 -5.80 -13.52 0.20
CA MET A 152 -6.83 -12.72 -0.49
C MET A 152 -7.46 -13.51 -1.65
N TRP A 153 -7.96 -14.69 -1.34
CA TRP A 153 -8.54 -15.68 -2.26
C TRP A 153 -9.68 -16.46 -1.55
N PRO A 154 -10.54 -17.19 -2.29
CA PRO A 154 -11.76 -17.81 -1.72
C PRO A 154 -11.50 -19.18 -1.05
N VAL A 155 -10.37 -19.33 -0.36
CA VAL A 155 -9.94 -20.56 0.31
C VAL A 155 -9.50 -20.27 1.74
N ASP A 156 -9.92 -21.11 2.69
CA ASP A 156 -9.65 -20.95 4.11
C ASP A 156 -8.25 -21.44 4.51
N TYR A 157 -7.85 -21.19 5.76
CA TYR A 157 -6.50 -21.50 6.26
C TYR A 157 -6.16 -23.00 6.32
N ASN A 158 -7.17 -23.87 6.24
CA ASN A 158 -7.00 -25.33 6.11
C ASN A 158 -6.95 -25.81 4.65
N GLY A 159 -7.14 -24.93 3.66
CA GLY A 159 -7.16 -25.26 2.24
C GLY A 159 -8.55 -25.56 1.67
N GLU A 160 -9.62 -25.46 2.46
CA GLU A 160 -11.00 -25.71 2.00
C GLU A 160 -11.64 -24.44 1.41
N PRO A 161 -12.52 -24.55 0.40
CA PRO A 161 -13.25 -23.40 -0.14
C PRO A 161 -14.14 -22.71 0.91
N ILE A 162 -14.20 -21.39 0.85
CA ILE A 162 -15.03 -20.58 1.74
C ILE A 162 -16.41 -20.39 1.11
N VAL A 163 -17.49 -20.47 1.91
CA VAL A 163 -18.87 -20.22 1.47
C VAL A 163 -19.54 -19.19 2.39
N GLY A 164 -20.16 -18.16 1.81
CA GLY A 164 -21.01 -17.20 2.53
C GLY A 164 -20.25 -16.13 3.35
N ASP A 165 -18.93 -16.05 3.22
CA ASP A 165 -18.10 -14.99 3.79
C ASP A 165 -17.66 -14.01 2.71
N LYS A 166 -17.32 -12.76 3.08
CA LYS A 166 -16.85 -11.76 2.11
C LYS A 166 -15.66 -12.27 1.26
N ARG A 167 -14.77 -13.10 1.81
CA ARG A 167 -13.64 -13.69 1.06
C ARG A 167 -14.10 -14.72 0.01
N SER A 168 -15.28 -15.33 0.13
CA SER A 168 -15.77 -16.28 -0.89
C SER A 168 -16.01 -15.64 -2.25
N TYR A 169 -16.11 -14.30 -2.30
CA TYR A 169 -16.27 -13.53 -3.54
C TYR A 169 -14.93 -12.99 -4.07
N TYR A 170 -13.81 -13.30 -3.43
CA TYR A 170 -12.50 -12.96 -3.98
C TYR A 170 -12.21 -13.75 -5.25
N PRO A 171 -11.46 -13.15 -6.20
CA PRO A 171 -11.02 -13.87 -7.37
C PRO A 171 -10.10 -15.04 -6.97
N PRO A 172 -10.04 -16.11 -7.79
CA PRO A 172 -9.06 -17.16 -7.58
C PRO A 172 -7.65 -16.58 -7.66
N MET A 173 -6.73 -17.17 -6.91
CA MET A 173 -5.35 -16.72 -6.90
C MET A 173 -4.57 -17.27 -8.09
N SER A 174 -3.68 -16.46 -8.63
CA SER A 174 -2.77 -16.85 -9.70
C SER A 174 -1.38 -16.34 -9.43
N PHE A 175 -0.39 -17.06 -9.91
CA PHE A 175 0.96 -16.57 -10.12
C PHE A 175 1.02 -15.81 -11.45
N TRP A 176 1.59 -14.62 -11.42
CA TRP A 176 1.66 -13.70 -12.55
C TRP A 176 3.06 -13.68 -13.13
N VAL A 177 3.17 -13.43 -14.44
CA VAL A 177 4.42 -13.07 -15.11
C VAL A 177 4.16 -11.82 -15.94
N GLY A 178 4.94 -10.78 -15.70
CA GLY A 178 4.67 -9.44 -16.23
C GLY A 178 3.28 -8.96 -15.80
N ASN A 179 2.42 -8.64 -16.76
CA ASN A 179 1.09 -8.08 -16.50
C ASN A 179 -0.04 -9.09 -16.64
N GLU A 180 0.26 -10.39 -16.74
CA GLU A 180 -0.75 -11.43 -17.00
C GLU A 180 -0.65 -12.58 -15.97
N PRO A 181 -1.79 -13.17 -15.56
CA PRO A 181 -1.80 -14.39 -14.78
C PRO A 181 -1.36 -15.56 -15.66
N THR A 182 -0.38 -16.34 -15.23
CA THR A 182 0.16 -17.46 -16.03
C THR A 182 -0.12 -18.83 -15.44
N GLU A 183 -0.30 -18.92 -14.13
CA GLU A 183 -0.53 -20.18 -13.43
C GLU A 183 -1.56 -19.96 -12.32
N VAL A 184 -2.59 -20.81 -12.25
CA VAL A 184 -3.62 -20.75 -11.21
C VAL A 184 -3.14 -21.50 -9.98
N ILE A 185 -3.23 -20.86 -8.82
CA ILE A 185 -2.94 -21.48 -7.52
C ILE A 185 -4.26 -22.03 -6.97
N ARG A 186 -4.32 -23.34 -6.73
CA ARG A 186 -5.55 -24.06 -6.37
C ARG A 186 -5.55 -24.58 -4.94
N SER A 187 -4.37 -24.71 -4.33
CA SER A 187 -4.21 -25.36 -3.04
C SER A 187 -3.10 -24.73 -2.20
N LEU A 188 -3.03 -25.11 -0.92
CA LEU A 188 -1.90 -24.77 -0.06
C LEU A 188 -0.60 -25.46 -0.51
N GLU A 189 -0.69 -26.63 -1.17
CA GLU A 189 0.47 -27.31 -1.74
C GLU A 189 1.10 -26.49 -2.86
N ASP A 190 0.28 -25.89 -3.73
CA ASP A 190 0.73 -24.95 -4.76
C ASP A 190 1.38 -23.72 -4.13
N GLN A 191 0.80 -23.17 -3.06
CA GLN A 191 1.41 -22.07 -2.31
C GLN A 191 2.76 -22.45 -1.71
N GLY A 192 2.93 -23.69 -1.24
CA GLY A 192 4.19 -24.21 -0.71
C GLY A 192 5.34 -24.20 -1.72
N GLN A 193 5.06 -24.12 -3.03
CA GLN A 193 6.09 -24.01 -4.06
C GLN A 193 6.59 -22.58 -4.30
N LEU A 194 5.90 -21.56 -3.75
CA LEU A 194 6.17 -20.16 -4.07
C LEU A 194 7.59 -19.73 -3.66
N THR A 195 8.07 -20.12 -2.48
CA THR A 195 9.42 -19.77 -2.02
C THR A 195 10.49 -20.36 -2.94
N THR A 196 10.38 -21.65 -3.29
CA THR A 196 11.28 -22.29 -4.27
C THR A 196 11.24 -21.57 -5.62
N LYS A 197 10.04 -21.30 -6.16
CA LYS A 197 9.89 -20.64 -7.47
C LYS A 197 10.48 -19.24 -7.52
N ILE A 198 10.24 -18.42 -6.49
CA ILE A 198 10.82 -17.08 -6.35
C ILE A 198 12.36 -17.16 -6.29
N THR A 199 12.89 -18.13 -5.54
CA THR A 199 14.34 -18.35 -5.41
C THR A 199 14.98 -18.70 -6.74
N GLU A 200 14.39 -19.62 -7.50
CA GLU A 200 14.90 -20.05 -8.80
C GLU A 200 14.92 -18.90 -9.81
N LEU A 201 13.87 -18.07 -9.84
CA LEU A 201 13.81 -16.87 -10.67
C LEU A 201 14.89 -15.85 -10.29
N ALA A 202 15.11 -15.65 -8.98
CA ALA A 202 16.15 -14.76 -8.48
C ALA A 202 17.56 -15.23 -8.87
N VAL A 203 17.86 -16.52 -8.69
CA VAL A 203 19.17 -17.12 -9.05
C VAL A 203 19.42 -17.01 -10.56
N ASP A 204 18.41 -17.28 -11.39
CA ASP A 204 18.50 -17.12 -12.84
C ASP A 204 18.75 -15.66 -13.23
N PHE A 205 18.00 -14.71 -12.64
CA PHE A 205 18.15 -13.28 -12.90
C PHE A 205 19.56 -12.78 -12.55
N ILE A 206 20.08 -13.15 -11.38
CA ILE A 206 21.46 -12.82 -10.96
C ILE A 206 22.46 -13.32 -12.01
N LYS A 207 22.33 -14.58 -12.43
CA LYS A 207 23.24 -15.19 -13.41
C LYS A 207 23.19 -14.49 -14.77
N ARG A 208 21.99 -14.13 -15.25
CA ARG A 208 21.79 -13.45 -16.55
C ARG A 208 22.30 -12.01 -16.54
N ASN A 209 22.27 -11.35 -15.39
CA ASN A 209 22.60 -9.93 -15.27
C ASN A 209 23.97 -9.66 -14.65
N LYS A 210 24.81 -10.68 -14.40
CA LYS A 210 26.11 -10.52 -13.73
C LYS A 210 27.07 -9.49 -14.36
N ASP A 211 26.87 -9.14 -15.62
CA ASP A 211 27.70 -8.19 -16.37
C ASP A 211 27.08 -6.76 -16.43
N ASN A 212 25.95 -6.53 -15.76
CA ASN A 212 25.25 -5.24 -15.67
C ASN A 212 24.77 -4.96 -14.22
N PRO A 213 24.72 -3.69 -13.77
CA PRO A 213 24.11 -3.39 -12.48
C PRO A 213 22.63 -3.79 -12.49
N PHE A 214 22.18 -4.43 -11.41
CA PHE A 214 20.79 -4.82 -11.28
C PHE A 214 20.19 -4.50 -9.91
N PHE A 215 18.87 -4.34 -9.91
CA PHE A 215 18.07 -4.29 -8.69
C PHE A 215 17.12 -5.47 -8.66
N LEU A 216 17.27 -6.32 -7.65
CA LEU A 216 16.44 -7.49 -7.43
C LEU A 216 15.66 -7.32 -6.13
N TYR A 217 14.34 -7.24 -6.24
CA TYR A 217 13.42 -7.24 -5.10
C TYR A 217 12.76 -8.62 -4.97
N MET A 218 12.99 -9.30 -3.85
CA MET A 218 12.44 -10.63 -3.52
C MET A 218 11.45 -10.54 -2.35
N PRO A 219 10.23 -10.00 -2.59
CA PRO A 219 9.18 -9.95 -1.57
C PRO A 219 8.55 -11.33 -1.37
N HIS A 220 9.09 -12.16 -0.49
CA HIS A 220 8.46 -13.43 -0.17
C HIS A 220 7.06 -13.21 0.41
N PRO A 221 6.02 -13.92 -0.09
CA PRO A 221 4.69 -13.91 0.53
C PRO A 221 4.68 -14.70 1.85
N MET A 222 5.70 -15.52 2.09
CA MET A 222 5.88 -16.21 3.36
C MET A 222 6.69 -15.34 4.33
N PRO A 223 6.48 -15.45 5.66
CA PRO A 223 5.61 -16.41 6.36
C PRO A 223 4.14 -15.95 6.56
N HIS A 224 3.59 -15.08 5.71
CA HIS A 224 2.19 -14.66 5.85
C HIS A 224 1.22 -15.84 5.67
N GLN A 225 0.13 -15.77 6.44
CA GLN A 225 -0.91 -16.79 6.44
C GLN A 225 -1.67 -16.82 5.11
N PRO A 226 -2.22 -17.97 4.67
CA PRO A 226 -1.95 -19.30 5.20
C PRO A 226 -0.50 -19.72 4.94
N ILE A 227 0.19 -20.20 6.00
CA ILE A 227 1.56 -20.70 5.84
C ILE A 227 1.58 -22.00 5.05
N ALA A 228 2.50 -22.10 4.10
CA ALA A 228 2.77 -23.31 3.34
C ALA A 228 4.26 -23.40 3.02
N VAL A 229 4.77 -24.62 2.93
CA VAL A 229 6.19 -24.92 2.74
C VAL A 229 6.35 -26.03 1.72
N SER A 230 7.46 -26.06 0.99
CA SER A 230 7.76 -27.16 0.08
C SER A 230 8.08 -28.45 0.82
N GLU A 231 7.92 -29.60 0.14
CA GLU A 231 8.23 -30.92 0.69
C GLU A 231 9.71 -31.08 1.11
N LYS A 232 10.61 -30.20 0.63
CA LYS A 232 12.02 -30.19 1.05
C LYS A 232 12.18 -29.84 2.54
N PHE A 233 11.31 -28.97 3.07
CA PHE A 233 11.41 -28.40 4.41
C PHE A 233 10.27 -28.82 5.35
N LYS A 234 9.21 -29.42 4.84
CA LYS A 234 8.08 -29.89 5.64
C LYS A 234 8.52 -30.88 6.74
N GLY A 235 8.14 -30.57 7.97
CA GLY A 235 8.40 -31.38 9.17
C GLY A 235 9.86 -31.45 9.59
N LYS A 236 10.66 -30.39 9.35
CA LYS A 236 12.09 -30.35 9.69
C LYS A 236 12.39 -29.55 10.96
N SER A 237 11.53 -28.58 11.30
CA SER A 237 11.62 -27.72 12.47
C SER A 237 10.97 -28.36 13.70
N GLU A 238 11.52 -28.07 14.89
CA GLU A 238 10.90 -28.47 16.17
C GLU A 238 9.63 -27.65 16.46
N LEU A 239 9.57 -26.39 16.00
CA LEU A 239 8.39 -25.52 16.12
C LEU A 239 7.20 -26.04 15.29
N GLY A 240 7.50 -26.73 14.18
CA GLY A 240 6.59 -27.22 13.16
C GLY A 240 6.54 -26.30 11.93
N LEU A 241 5.41 -26.31 11.21
CA LEU A 241 5.22 -25.66 9.91
C LEU A 241 5.74 -24.21 9.81
N TYR A 242 5.55 -23.37 10.82
CA TYR A 242 6.09 -22.00 10.79
C TYR A 242 7.62 -22.00 10.72
N GLY A 243 8.29 -22.78 11.56
CA GLY A 243 9.75 -22.88 11.51
C GLY A 243 10.24 -23.56 10.23
N ASP A 244 9.49 -24.50 9.65
CA ASP A 244 9.80 -25.06 8.32
C ASP A 244 9.82 -23.96 7.25
N VAL A 245 8.84 -23.05 7.29
CA VAL A 245 8.76 -21.89 6.38
C VAL A 245 9.96 -20.97 6.57
N ILE A 246 10.33 -20.64 7.82
CA ILE A 246 11.50 -19.79 8.08
C ILE A 246 12.80 -20.46 7.60
N MET A 247 12.95 -21.77 7.79
CA MET A 247 14.08 -22.53 7.26
C MET A 247 14.15 -22.52 5.72
N GLU A 248 13.01 -22.56 5.02
CA GLU A 248 12.98 -22.45 3.56
C GLU A 248 13.33 -21.03 3.09
N ILE A 249 12.89 -19.99 3.81
CA ILE A 249 13.30 -18.60 3.54
C ILE A 249 14.82 -18.45 3.75
N ASP A 250 15.37 -19.01 4.83
CA ASP A 250 16.81 -19.02 5.06
C ASP A 250 17.58 -19.69 3.92
N TRP A 251 17.09 -20.83 3.42
CA TRP A 251 17.65 -21.48 2.24
C TRP A 251 17.58 -20.58 0.98
N SER A 252 16.48 -19.85 0.78
CA SER A 252 16.33 -18.90 -0.32
C SER A 252 17.41 -17.81 -0.28
N VAL A 253 17.66 -17.24 0.90
CA VAL A 253 18.75 -16.28 1.13
C VAL A 253 20.10 -16.92 0.79
N GLY A 254 20.34 -18.14 1.25
CA GLY A 254 21.57 -18.89 0.95
C GLY A 254 21.82 -19.08 -0.54
N GLU A 255 20.79 -19.44 -1.32
CA GLU A 255 20.91 -19.64 -2.76
C GLU A 255 21.14 -18.31 -3.51
N ALA A 256 20.52 -17.20 -3.07
CA ALA A 256 20.81 -15.88 -3.63
C ALA A 256 22.27 -15.46 -3.38
N LEU A 257 22.76 -15.56 -2.14
CA LEU A 257 24.15 -15.25 -1.78
C LEU A 257 25.15 -16.14 -2.53
N LYS A 258 24.84 -17.43 -2.65
CA LYS A 258 25.65 -18.39 -3.41
C LYS A 258 25.69 -18.03 -4.90
N ALA A 259 24.56 -17.60 -5.49
CA ALA A 259 24.53 -17.15 -6.88
C ALA A 259 25.42 -15.91 -7.09
N LEU A 260 25.41 -14.95 -6.17
CA LEU A 260 26.31 -13.79 -6.22
C LEU A 260 27.79 -14.22 -6.18
N LYS A 261 28.15 -15.10 -5.23
CA LYS A 261 29.51 -15.63 -5.06
C LYS A 261 29.99 -16.41 -6.30
N LEU A 262 29.16 -17.30 -6.84
CA LEU A 262 29.49 -18.11 -8.03
C LEU A 262 29.68 -17.27 -9.30
N ASN A 263 29.04 -16.12 -9.40
CA ASN A 263 29.17 -15.22 -10.53
C ASN A 263 30.23 -14.12 -10.31
N GLY A 264 30.93 -14.12 -9.17
CA GLY A 264 32.04 -13.19 -8.89
C GLY A 264 31.61 -11.73 -8.67
N ILE A 265 30.37 -11.51 -8.21
CA ILE A 265 29.77 -10.18 -8.02
C ILE A 265 29.33 -9.93 -6.57
N ASP A 266 29.61 -10.85 -5.65
CA ASP A 266 29.23 -10.76 -4.23
C ASP A 266 29.81 -9.54 -3.53
N ASP A 267 31.06 -9.22 -3.84
CA ASP A 267 31.83 -8.16 -3.18
C ASP A 267 31.23 -6.75 -3.45
N ASN A 268 30.78 -6.51 -4.70
CA ASN A 268 30.12 -5.27 -5.12
C ASN A 268 28.57 -5.41 -5.18
N THR A 269 27.97 -6.09 -4.20
CA THR A 269 26.51 -6.21 -4.09
C THR A 269 26.02 -5.86 -2.68
N LEU A 270 25.09 -4.92 -2.59
CA LEU A 270 24.34 -4.64 -1.36
C LEU A 270 23.15 -5.61 -1.26
N VAL A 271 23.16 -6.46 -0.24
CA VAL A 271 22.04 -7.36 0.11
C VAL A 271 21.38 -6.87 1.39
N ILE A 272 20.08 -6.63 1.34
CA ILE A 272 19.24 -6.19 2.47
C ILE A 272 18.22 -7.28 2.76
N TYR A 273 18.16 -7.77 3.99
CA TYR A 273 17.10 -8.65 4.50
C TYR A 273 16.27 -7.87 5.51
N ALA A 274 14.93 -7.86 5.37
CA ALA A 274 14.02 -7.28 6.36
C ALA A 274 12.60 -7.85 6.26
N SER A 275 11.70 -7.45 7.16
CA SER A 275 10.26 -7.76 7.09
C SER A 275 9.39 -6.53 6.93
N ASP A 276 8.18 -6.69 6.39
CA ASP A 276 7.24 -5.59 6.16
C ASP A 276 6.47 -5.15 7.41
N ASN A 277 6.32 -6.01 8.40
CA ASN A 277 5.80 -5.69 9.73
C ASN A 277 6.08 -6.85 10.70
N GLY A 278 5.82 -6.62 11.98
CA GLY A 278 5.91 -7.66 12.99
C GLY A 278 4.91 -8.82 12.82
N PRO A 279 4.95 -9.81 13.73
CA PRO A 279 4.28 -11.09 13.58
C PRO A 279 2.77 -11.01 13.77
N TRP A 280 2.05 -11.92 13.13
CA TRP A 280 0.60 -12.02 13.25
C TRP A 280 0.19 -12.94 14.42
N LEU A 281 0.40 -12.44 15.64
CA LEU A 281 0.42 -13.24 16.88
C LEU A 281 -0.87 -14.01 17.23
N ASN A 282 -2.04 -13.63 16.69
CA ASN A 282 -3.28 -14.35 17.00
C ASN A 282 -3.32 -15.75 16.36
N PHE A 283 -2.38 -16.10 15.48
CA PHE A 283 -2.15 -17.47 15.02
C PHE A 283 -1.31 -18.32 16.00
N GLY A 284 -0.94 -17.77 17.15
CA GLY A 284 -0.11 -18.44 18.15
C GLY A 284 1.26 -18.79 17.58
N LYS A 285 1.72 -20.02 17.83
CA LYS A 285 3.03 -20.48 17.33
C LYS A 285 3.16 -20.52 15.80
N TRP A 286 2.04 -20.36 15.08
CA TRP A 286 2.03 -20.30 13.62
C TRP A 286 2.17 -18.88 13.07
N GLY A 287 2.13 -17.84 13.92
CA GLY A 287 2.12 -16.44 13.51
C GLY A 287 3.44 -15.70 13.68
N GLY A 288 4.51 -16.39 14.10
CA GLY A 288 5.81 -15.80 14.42
C GLY A 288 5.94 -15.28 15.85
N SER A 289 7.13 -14.74 16.14
CA SER A 289 7.53 -14.30 17.47
C SER A 289 8.00 -12.84 17.47
N ALA A 290 7.40 -12.02 18.33
CA ALA A 290 7.87 -10.66 18.57
C ALA A 290 9.13 -10.64 19.46
N GLY A 291 9.60 -11.81 19.93
CA GLY A 291 10.68 -11.89 20.91
C GLY A 291 10.30 -11.18 22.22
N PRO A 292 11.15 -10.27 22.74
CA PRO A 292 10.86 -9.54 23.97
C PRO A 292 9.88 -8.36 23.77
N LEU A 293 9.50 -8.07 22.52
CA LEU A 293 8.75 -6.87 22.18
C LEU A 293 7.25 -7.04 22.46
N ARG A 294 6.58 -5.91 22.66
CA ARG A 294 5.14 -5.88 22.98
C ARG A 294 4.27 -5.94 21.73
N GLU A 295 3.23 -6.78 21.78
CA GLU A 295 2.20 -6.90 20.74
C GLU A 295 2.77 -7.31 19.37
N GLY A 296 2.06 -7.05 18.27
CA GLY A 296 2.42 -7.55 16.93
C GLY A 296 1.75 -6.77 15.80
N LYS A 297 1.60 -7.40 14.63
CA LYS A 297 0.99 -6.85 13.42
C LYS A 297 -0.29 -6.06 13.73
N GLY A 298 -0.44 -4.90 13.10
CA GLY A 298 -1.61 -4.06 13.28
C GLY A 298 -1.61 -3.19 14.54
N THR A 299 -0.46 -3.10 15.22
CA THR A 299 -0.22 -2.19 16.33
C THR A 299 1.13 -1.49 16.13
N MET A 300 1.31 -0.30 16.71
CA MET A 300 2.60 0.40 16.67
C MET A 300 3.36 0.35 18.01
N TRP A 301 3.06 -0.67 18.81
CA TRP A 301 3.98 -1.16 19.83
C TRP A 301 5.21 -1.78 19.16
N GLU A 302 6.29 -1.97 19.91
CA GLU A 302 7.57 -2.39 19.33
C GLU A 302 7.46 -3.71 18.57
N GLY A 303 6.64 -4.66 19.02
CA GLY A 303 6.47 -5.95 18.37
C GLY A 303 5.76 -5.88 17.02
N GLY A 304 5.03 -4.80 16.72
CA GLY A 304 4.44 -4.56 15.40
C GLY A 304 5.34 -3.74 14.48
N ALA A 305 6.06 -2.76 15.03
CA ALA A 305 6.82 -1.77 14.26
C ALA A 305 8.31 -2.09 14.08
N ARG A 306 8.95 -2.75 15.06
CA ARG A 306 10.38 -3.12 15.02
C ARG A 306 10.51 -4.52 14.40
N VAL A 307 11.29 -4.64 13.34
CA VAL A 307 11.41 -5.86 12.52
C VAL A 307 12.88 -6.26 12.38
N PRO A 308 13.21 -7.53 12.07
CA PRO A 308 14.60 -7.88 11.84
C PRO A 308 15.12 -7.16 10.60
N CYS A 309 16.36 -6.67 10.65
CA CYS A 309 17.06 -6.17 9.47
C CYS A 309 18.55 -6.50 9.50
N ILE A 310 19.05 -7.00 8.36
CA ILE A 310 20.45 -7.33 8.14
C ILE A 310 20.86 -6.73 6.79
N MET A 311 22.02 -6.06 6.75
CA MET A 311 22.56 -5.48 5.52
C MET A 311 24.01 -5.92 5.32
N ARG A 312 24.34 -6.40 4.13
CA ARG A 312 25.67 -6.92 3.79
C ARG A 312 26.13 -6.35 2.46
N TRP A 313 27.36 -5.84 2.43
CA TRP A 313 28.02 -5.36 1.21
C TRP A 313 29.55 -5.44 1.42
N PRO A 314 30.22 -6.54 1.02
CA PRO A 314 31.59 -6.82 1.47
C PRO A 314 32.63 -5.75 1.14
N GLU A 315 32.52 -5.04 0.01
CA GLU A 315 33.46 -3.96 -0.34
C GLU A 315 33.29 -2.69 0.47
N THR A 316 32.10 -2.47 1.06
CA THR A 316 31.77 -1.19 1.72
C THR A 316 31.53 -1.35 3.22
N ILE A 317 30.74 -2.36 3.61
CA ILE A 317 30.34 -2.62 4.99
C ILE A 317 31.37 -3.53 5.65
N GLN A 318 31.92 -3.08 6.77
CA GLN A 318 32.74 -3.94 7.63
C GLN A 318 31.87 -5.05 8.24
N SER A 319 32.40 -6.27 8.26
CA SER A 319 31.73 -7.43 8.85
C SER A 319 31.58 -7.33 10.37
N ASP A 320 30.66 -8.14 10.91
CA ASP A 320 30.41 -8.35 12.34
C ASP A 320 30.02 -7.07 13.10
N GLN A 321 29.13 -6.26 12.50
CA GLN A 321 28.62 -5.04 13.11
C GLN A 321 27.21 -5.23 13.69
N VAL A 322 26.98 -4.66 14.87
CA VAL A 322 25.65 -4.53 15.47
C VAL A 322 25.35 -3.05 15.65
N ILE A 323 24.24 -2.58 15.08
CA ILE A 323 23.83 -1.19 15.12
C ILE A 323 22.50 -1.07 15.86
N SER A 324 22.49 -0.23 16.91
CA SER A 324 21.29 0.09 17.74
C SER A 324 20.78 1.51 17.52
N LYS A 325 21.18 2.15 16.42
CA LYS A 325 20.62 3.43 15.99
C LYS A 325 19.32 3.21 15.25
N ILE A 326 18.43 4.20 15.33
CA ILE A 326 17.14 4.16 14.64
C ILE A 326 17.41 4.13 13.13
N ALA A 327 16.90 3.10 12.48
CA ALA A 327 16.84 2.98 11.03
C ALA A 327 15.44 2.51 10.62
N SER A 328 15.05 2.73 9.37
CA SER A 328 13.71 2.38 8.90
C SER A 328 13.71 1.93 7.45
N THR A 329 12.64 1.23 7.04
CA THR A 329 12.35 0.99 5.62
C THR A 329 12.28 2.29 4.80
N LEU A 330 11.92 3.41 5.44
CA LEU A 330 11.97 4.76 4.84
C LEU A 330 13.38 5.13 4.35
N ASP A 331 14.42 4.64 5.02
CA ASP A 331 15.81 5.04 4.80
C ASP A 331 16.45 4.30 3.63
N ILE A 332 15.83 3.20 3.16
CA ILE A 332 16.37 2.38 2.07
C ILE A 332 16.38 3.15 0.74
N PHE A 333 15.29 3.85 0.39
CA PHE A 333 15.21 4.63 -0.85
C PHE A 333 16.32 5.70 -0.95
N PRO A 334 16.49 6.63 0.02
CA PRO A 334 17.57 7.62 -0.05
C PRO A 334 18.97 7.03 0.08
N THR A 335 19.13 5.90 0.77
CA THR A 335 20.42 5.19 0.79
C THR A 335 20.80 4.69 -0.59
N ILE A 336 19.86 4.08 -1.31
CA ILE A 336 20.06 3.64 -2.70
C ILE A 336 20.30 4.82 -3.64
N ALA A 337 19.58 5.94 -3.43
CA ALA A 337 19.82 7.17 -4.18
C ALA A 337 21.25 7.68 -4.01
N ASP A 338 21.75 7.69 -2.76
CA ASP A 338 23.11 8.12 -2.44
C ASP A 338 24.18 7.22 -3.09
N ILE A 339 23.94 5.89 -3.12
CA ILE A 339 24.80 4.90 -3.81
C ILE A 339 25.01 5.25 -5.28
N VAL A 340 23.94 5.66 -5.99
CA VAL A 340 24.03 6.04 -7.40
C VAL A 340 24.35 7.54 -7.61
N GLY A 341 24.57 8.28 -6.52
CA GLY A 341 24.90 9.70 -6.55
C GLY A 341 23.72 10.65 -6.81
N GLN A 342 22.47 10.19 -6.66
CA GLN A 342 21.27 11.01 -6.78
C GLN A 342 21.07 11.84 -5.50
N LYS A 343 21.10 13.17 -5.63
CA LYS A 343 20.95 14.12 -4.50
C LYS A 343 19.64 14.88 -4.47
N GLU A 344 19.02 15.07 -5.64
CA GLU A 344 17.76 15.80 -5.77
C GLU A 344 16.62 14.81 -5.97
N PHE A 345 15.50 14.99 -5.27
CA PHE A 345 14.35 14.10 -5.39
C PHE A 345 13.21 14.82 -6.06
N LYS A 346 12.50 14.10 -6.95
CA LYS A 346 11.29 14.64 -7.59
C LYS A 346 10.19 14.91 -6.56
N ASP A 347 10.03 13.98 -5.62
CA ASP A 347 9.07 14.04 -4.52
C ASP A 347 9.82 14.34 -3.21
N LYS A 348 9.14 15.01 -2.26
CA LYS A 348 9.66 15.10 -0.89
C LYS A 348 9.62 13.70 -0.26
N ILE A 349 10.75 13.29 0.31
CA ILE A 349 10.91 12.02 1.03
C ILE A 349 11.14 12.27 2.53
N ASP A 350 10.90 11.25 3.34
CA ASP A 350 11.03 11.27 4.80
C ASP A 350 12.22 10.42 5.31
N GLY A 351 12.78 9.58 4.44
CA GLY A 351 13.97 8.79 4.69
C GLY A 351 15.25 9.61 4.77
N VAL A 352 16.29 9.02 5.35
CA VAL A 352 17.66 9.54 5.37
C VAL A 352 18.65 8.47 4.87
N SER A 353 19.78 8.88 4.28
CA SER A 353 20.79 7.92 3.81
C SER A 353 21.52 7.25 4.99
N LEU A 354 21.65 5.93 4.92
CA LEU A 354 22.44 5.10 5.83
C LEU A 354 23.90 4.93 5.36
N MET A 355 24.30 5.50 4.23
CA MET A 355 25.67 5.43 3.73
C MET A 355 26.73 5.84 4.75
N PRO A 356 26.53 6.87 5.61
CA PRO A 356 27.50 7.17 6.66
C PRO A 356 27.74 5.99 7.61
N ILE A 357 26.70 5.19 7.92
CA ILE A 357 26.84 3.99 8.75
C ILE A 357 27.61 2.92 7.97
N PHE A 358 27.27 2.70 6.70
CA PHE A 358 27.95 1.69 5.87
C PHE A 358 29.45 1.98 5.72
N GLN A 359 29.83 3.26 5.63
CA GLN A 359 31.21 3.73 5.54
C GLN A 359 31.95 3.77 6.90
N GLY A 360 31.36 3.20 7.96
CA GLY A 360 31.98 3.08 9.27
C GLY A 360 31.95 4.34 10.14
N ALA A 361 31.15 5.36 9.78
CA ALA A 361 30.96 6.55 10.62
C ALA A 361 29.97 6.25 11.77
N LEU A 362 30.38 5.36 12.68
CA LEU A 362 29.56 4.85 13.78
C LEU A 362 29.20 5.88 14.87
N GLU A 363 29.64 7.12 14.75
CA GLU A 363 29.18 8.24 15.61
C GLU A 363 28.01 9.02 15.00
N VAL A 364 27.80 8.91 13.68
CA VAL A 364 26.73 9.64 12.98
C VAL A 364 25.38 9.02 13.29
N ASN A 365 24.37 9.84 13.60
CA ASN A 365 23.00 9.38 13.77
C ASN A 365 22.12 9.96 12.66
N PRO A 366 22.05 9.32 11.47
CA PRO A 366 21.29 9.87 10.34
C PRO A 366 19.82 10.15 10.71
N ARG A 367 19.24 9.30 11.55
CA ARG A 367 17.86 9.40 12.05
C ARG A 367 17.85 9.39 13.57
N ASN A 368 17.37 10.49 14.17
CA ASN A 368 17.12 10.56 15.61
C ASN A 368 15.63 10.48 15.97
N GLU A 369 14.75 10.73 15.01
CA GLU A 369 13.30 10.83 15.19
C GLU A 369 12.54 9.79 14.34
N LEU A 370 11.45 9.26 14.87
CA LEU A 370 10.52 8.37 14.15
C LEU A 370 9.07 8.65 14.53
N TYR A 371 8.17 8.60 13.55
CA TYR A 371 6.73 8.75 13.74
C TYR A 371 6.04 7.40 13.52
N TYR A 372 5.19 7.02 14.46
CA TYR A 372 4.51 5.73 14.44
C TYR A 372 3.07 5.98 14.04
N TYR A 373 2.74 5.68 12.78
CA TYR A 373 1.38 5.81 12.28
C TYR A 373 0.69 4.45 12.14
N TYR A 374 -0.61 4.43 12.35
CA TYR A 374 -1.46 3.29 11.96
C TYR A 374 -2.87 3.78 11.66
N GLY A 375 -3.44 3.40 10.51
CA GLY A 375 -4.84 3.75 10.20
C GLY A 375 -5.14 5.27 10.15
N LYS A 376 -4.19 6.10 9.69
CA LYS A 376 -4.21 7.58 9.72
C LYS A 376 -4.04 8.22 11.11
N GLU A 377 -3.77 7.43 12.14
CA GLU A 377 -3.64 7.91 13.52
C GLU A 377 -2.15 8.00 13.89
N LEU A 378 -1.72 9.13 14.47
CA LEU A 378 -0.38 9.26 15.03
C LEU A 378 -0.37 8.56 16.40
N ILE A 379 0.10 7.32 16.41
CA ILE A 379 0.08 6.45 17.59
C ILE A 379 1.16 6.85 18.60
N ALA A 380 2.37 7.10 18.12
CA ALA A 380 3.51 7.46 18.95
C ALA A 380 4.55 8.28 18.19
N VAL A 381 5.46 8.89 18.92
CA VAL A 381 6.72 9.43 18.38
C VAL A 381 7.89 8.93 19.21
N ARG A 382 9.05 8.83 18.59
CA ARG A 382 10.30 8.48 19.25
C ARG A 382 11.38 9.50 18.95
N GLU A 383 12.16 9.84 19.98
CA GLU A 383 13.43 10.53 19.85
C GLU A 383 14.50 9.82 20.71
N GLY A 384 15.58 9.37 20.08
CA GLY A 384 16.63 8.61 20.77
C GLY A 384 16.09 7.36 21.47
N GLN A 385 16.24 7.25 22.79
CA GLN A 385 15.71 6.12 23.56
C GLN A 385 14.23 6.26 23.95
N TRP A 386 13.66 7.46 23.84
CA TRP A 386 12.36 7.78 24.42
C TRP A 386 11.25 7.65 23.39
N LYS A 387 10.22 6.86 23.72
CA LYS A 387 9.01 6.71 22.92
C LYS A 387 7.81 7.22 23.71
N LEU A 388 7.10 8.21 23.16
CA LEU A 388 5.86 8.74 23.71
C LEU A 388 4.68 8.19 22.91
N VAL A 389 3.81 7.45 23.59
CA VAL A 389 2.56 6.91 23.04
C VAL A 389 1.41 7.86 23.36
N PHE A 390 0.62 8.22 22.36
CA PHE A 390 -0.56 9.06 22.54
C PHE A 390 -1.79 8.24 22.97
N PRO A 391 -2.79 8.85 23.63
CA PRO A 391 -4.01 8.16 23.97
C PRO A 391 -4.78 7.67 22.74
N HIS A 392 -4.96 6.35 22.62
CA HIS A 392 -5.74 5.74 21.54
C HIS A 392 -6.28 4.36 21.96
N THR A 393 -7.07 3.73 21.09
CA THR A 393 -7.43 2.31 21.25
C THR A 393 -6.80 1.49 20.14
N TYR A 394 -6.34 0.30 20.47
CA TYR A 394 -5.65 -0.58 19.53
C TYR A 394 -6.18 -2.02 19.65
N ARG A 395 -5.98 -2.84 18.61
CA ARG A 395 -6.16 -4.29 18.73
C ARG A 395 -5.10 -4.84 19.68
N SER A 396 -5.42 -5.83 20.50
CA SER A 396 -4.44 -6.44 21.38
C SER A 396 -4.41 -7.95 21.22
N TYR A 397 -3.22 -8.53 21.35
CA TYR A 397 -2.95 -9.95 21.41
C TYR A 397 -2.81 -10.44 22.86
N GLU A 398 -2.81 -9.52 23.82
CA GLU A 398 -2.76 -9.85 25.26
C GLU A 398 -4.15 -10.23 25.78
N ASN A 399 -4.20 -11.12 26.78
CA ASN A 399 -5.43 -11.59 27.44
C ASN A 399 -6.46 -12.23 26.48
N VAL A 400 -6.01 -12.76 25.35
CA VAL A 400 -6.81 -13.57 24.42
C VAL A 400 -6.08 -14.87 24.10
N GLU A 401 -6.84 -15.94 23.90
CA GLU A 401 -6.28 -17.22 23.48
C GLU A 401 -5.93 -17.17 21.98
N PRO A 402 -4.68 -17.48 21.59
CA PRO A 402 -4.35 -17.59 20.18
C PRO A 402 -5.09 -18.78 19.54
N GLY A 403 -5.26 -18.70 18.23
CA GLY A 403 -5.91 -19.74 17.46
C GLY A 403 -5.09 -21.04 17.39
N LYS A 404 -5.74 -22.10 16.93
CA LYS A 404 -5.19 -23.45 16.84
C LYS A 404 -5.34 -23.98 15.43
N ASN A 405 -4.56 -25.00 15.08
CA ASN A 405 -4.67 -25.70 13.79
C ASN A 405 -4.63 -24.74 12.59
N LEU A 406 -3.64 -23.82 12.55
CA LEU A 406 -3.46 -22.82 11.49
C LEU A 406 -4.56 -21.73 11.38
N HIS A 407 -5.54 -21.70 12.28
CA HIS A 407 -6.57 -20.66 12.27
C HIS A 407 -6.22 -19.53 13.25
N PRO A 408 -6.69 -18.29 12.97
CA PRO A 408 -6.53 -17.18 13.89
C PRO A 408 -7.42 -17.31 15.13
N GLY A 409 -6.92 -16.81 16.26
CA GLY A 409 -7.71 -16.51 17.45
C GLY A 409 -8.33 -15.11 17.37
N PRO A 410 -9.18 -14.74 18.35
CA PRO A 410 -9.75 -13.40 18.43
C PRO A 410 -8.66 -12.35 18.73
N TYR A 411 -9.00 -11.09 18.47
CA TYR A 411 -8.25 -9.96 19.02
C TYR A 411 -8.94 -9.44 20.27
N GLY A 412 -8.14 -9.08 21.27
CA GLY A 412 -8.55 -8.20 22.34
C GLY A 412 -8.59 -6.75 21.89
N ARG A 413 -8.97 -5.85 22.81
CA ARG A 413 -8.93 -4.41 22.61
C ARG A 413 -8.15 -3.75 23.74
N GLY A 414 -7.04 -3.12 23.40
CA GLY A 414 -6.23 -2.32 24.30
C GLY A 414 -6.59 -0.84 24.24
N ARG A 415 -6.21 -0.10 25.27
CA ARG A 415 -6.31 1.36 25.33
C ARG A 415 -5.08 1.91 26.04
N SER A 416 -4.39 2.84 25.41
CA SER A 416 -3.28 3.56 26.02
C SER A 416 -3.74 4.91 26.58
N GLY A 417 -3.06 5.36 27.61
CA GLY A 417 -3.02 6.75 28.02
C GLY A 417 -1.98 7.54 27.22
N LEU A 418 -1.51 8.63 27.82
CA LEU A 418 -0.29 9.31 27.38
C LEU A 418 0.87 8.69 28.16
N GLU A 419 1.63 7.80 27.51
CA GLU A 419 2.59 6.90 28.15
C GLU A 419 3.99 7.15 27.58
N LEU A 420 5.02 7.14 28.44
CA LEU A 420 6.41 7.33 28.04
C LEU A 420 7.23 6.08 28.38
N TYR A 421 7.96 5.55 27.40
CA TYR A 421 8.81 4.39 27.55
C TYR A 421 10.28 4.71 27.24
N ASP A 422 11.17 4.10 28.00
CA ASP A 422 12.62 4.10 27.76
C ASP A 422 13.02 2.79 27.08
N LEU A 423 13.15 2.79 25.75
CA LEU A 423 13.36 1.58 24.97
C LEU A 423 14.74 0.93 25.17
N VAL A 424 15.69 1.64 25.78
CA VAL A 424 17.00 1.07 26.12
C VAL A 424 16.88 0.16 27.36
N ASN A 425 16.10 0.57 28.35
CA ASN A 425 15.95 -0.16 29.61
C ASN A 425 14.67 -1.03 29.66
N ASP A 426 13.71 -0.75 28.78
CA ASP A 426 12.40 -1.40 28.71
C ASP A 426 11.92 -1.54 27.25
N ILE A 427 12.60 -2.40 26.49
CA ILE A 427 12.25 -2.71 25.10
C ILE A 427 10.84 -3.34 24.96
N GLY A 428 10.29 -3.86 26.06
CA GLY A 428 8.97 -4.49 26.12
C GLY A 428 7.85 -3.51 26.47
N GLU A 429 8.13 -2.22 26.65
CA GLU A 429 7.13 -1.17 26.90
C GLU A 429 6.18 -1.51 28.07
N ARG A 430 6.75 -1.89 29.21
CA ARG A 430 6.03 -2.37 30.40
C ARG A 430 5.92 -1.33 31.50
N VAL A 431 6.81 -0.35 31.55
CA VAL A 431 6.90 0.65 32.62
C VAL A 431 6.65 2.03 32.05
N ASP A 432 5.46 2.59 32.31
CA ASP A 432 5.16 3.99 31.98
C ASP A 432 5.92 4.96 32.90
N LEU A 433 6.70 5.83 32.29
CA LEU A 433 7.55 6.82 32.94
C LEU A 433 7.06 8.26 32.76
N ALA A 434 5.88 8.48 32.16
CA ALA A 434 5.40 9.82 31.80
C ALA A 434 5.30 10.76 33.02
N SER A 435 4.86 10.24 34.17
CA SER A 435 4.79 11.01 35.42
C SER A 435 6.15 11.38 36.02
N LYS A 436 7.20 10.63 35.69
CA LYS A 436 8.56 10.84 36.20
C LYS A 436 9.38 11.81 35.34
N PHE A 437 9.10 11.88 34.05
CA PHE A 437 9.83 12.73 33.10
C PHE A 437 8.91 13.67 32.31
N PRO A 438 8.25 14.63 32.98
CA PRO A 438 7.29 15.52 32.34
C PRO A 438 7.92 16.43 31.26
N ASN A 439 9.19 16.78 31.40
CA ASN A 439 9.91 17.58 30.40
C ASN A 439 10.10 16.80 29.09
N ILE A 440 10.51 15.53 29.18
CA ILE A 440 10.67 14.64 28.01
C ILE A 440 9.32 14.42 27.31
N VAL A 441 8.24 14.26 28.10
CA VAL A 441 6.87 14.21 27.55
C VAL A 441 6.52 15.49 26.82
N SER A 442 6.92 16.66 27.31
CA SER A 442 6.68 17.94 26.64
C SER A 442 7.42 18.02 25.30
N ASP A 443 8.70 17.68 25.28
CA ASP A 443 9.54 17.73 24.08
C ASP A 443 8.99 16.78 23.00
N LEU A 444 8.63 15.55 23.39
CA LEU A 444 8.03 14.57 22.47
C LEU A 444 6.61 14.96 22.04
N LYS A 445 5.85 15.73 22.83
CA LYS A 445 4.59 16.30 22.36
C LYS A 445 4.82 17.31 21.24
N GLU A 446 5.83 18.17 21.35
CA GLU A 446 6.18 19.11 20.28
C GLU A 446 6.58 18.38 18.99
N LEU A 447 7.33 17.28 19.12
CA LEU A 447 7.63 16.38 18.01
C LEU A 447 6.36 15.78 17.39
N GLY A 448 5.41 15.36 18.22
CA GLY A 448 4.09 14.92 17.79
C GLY A 448 3.31 16.01 17.04
N GLU A 449 3.34 17.26 17.53
CA GLU A 449 2.68 18.40 16.87
C GLU A 449 3.28 18.70 15.49
N LYS A 450 4.60 18.58 15.33
CA LYS A 450 5.29 18.65 14.03
C LYS A 450 4.80 17.57 13.08
N ALA A 451 4.72 16.31 13.55
CA ALA A 451 4.18 15.21 12.76
C ALA A 451 2.72 15.46 12.35
N ARG A 452 1.85 15.87 13.28
CA ARG A 452 0.44 16.21 13.04
C ARG A 452 0.26 17.32 12.01
N SER A 453 1.03 18.41 12.13
CA SER A 453 0.94 19.52 11.16
C SER A 453 1.40 19.11 9.76
N THR A 454 2.30 18.13 9.66
CA THR A 454 2.92 17.73 8.39
C THR A 454 2.10 16.65 7.70
N LEU A 455 1.82 15.55 8.39
CA LEU A 455 1.24 14.34 7.82
C LEU A 455 -0.23 14.12 8.21
N GLY A 456 -0.72 14.87 9.21
CA GLY A 456 -2.09 14.76 9.71
C GLY A 456 -2.19 13.79 10.88
N ASP A 457 -3.36 13.73 11.50
CA ASP A 457 -3.65 12.80 12.58
C ASP A 457 -5.15 12.69 12.81
N LYS A 458 -5.69 11.51 12.54
CA LYS A 458 -7.11 11.21 12.72
C LYS A 458 -7.53 11.19 14.20
N LEU A 459 -6.64 10.93 15.16
CA LEU A 459 -7.00 10.99 16.59
C LEU A 459 -7.39 12.41 17.03
N THR A 460 -6.93 13.42 16.30
CA THR A 460 -7.16 14.83 16.59
C THR A 460 -7.90 15.56 15.46
N ASP A 461 -8.46 14.81 14.50
CA ASP A 461 -9.13 15.33 13.30
C ASP A 461 -8.28 16.35 12.50
N ARG A 462 -6.96 16.19 12.53
CA ARG A 462 -6.03 17.09 11.84
C ARG A 462 -5.70 16.61 10.44
N ILE A 463 -5.75 17.55 9.51
CA ILE A 463 -5.30 17.36 8.13
C ILE A 463 -3.87 17.90 8.00
N GLY A 464 -2.93 17.04 7.63
CA GLY A 464 -1.54 17.42 7.43
C GLY A 464 -1.34 18.21 6.14
N LYS A 465 -0.53 19.27 6.22
CA LYS A 465 -0.21 20.15 5.07
C LYS A 465 0.47 19.43 3.92
N GLU A 466 1.08 18.29 4.20
CA GLU A 466 1.80 17.45 3.25
C GLU A 466 1.27 16.01 3.25
N SER A 467 0.05 15.80 3.74
CA SER A 467 -0.65 14.53 3.59
C SER A 467 -0.99 14.28 2.12
N TYR A 468 -1.12 13.02 1.72
CA TYR A 468 -1.52 12.64 0.37
C TYR A 468 -2.79 13.36 -0.07
N ASP A 469 -3.76 13.42 0.84
CA ASP A 469 -5.06 14.06 0.67
C ASP A 469 -4.92 15.57 0.32
N VAL A 470 -3.87 16.25 0.78
CA VAL A 470 -3.57 17.65 0.44
C VAL A 470 -2.69 17.77 -0.81
N ILE A 471 -1.67 16.92 -0.96
CA ILE A 471 -0.73 16.96 -2.09
C ILE A 471 -1.43 16.59 -3.41
N CYS A 472 -2.19 15.51 -3.40
CA CYS A 472 -2.91 14.99 -4.57
C CYS A 472 -4.33 15.54 -4.68
N GLY A 473 -4.79 16.24 -3.64
CA GLY A 473 -6.12 16.84 -3.53
C GLY A 473 -7.22 15.82 -3.23
N TYR A 474 -8.01 16.07 -2.20
CA TYR A 474 -9.32 15.41 -1.98
C TYR A 474 -10.30 15.67 -3.14
N ASN A 475 -10.05 16.73 -3.90
CA ASN A 475 -10.89 17.19 -4.99
C ASN A 475 -10.08 17.15 -6.28
N PRO A 476 -10.09 16.05 -7.05
CA PRO A 476 -9.81 16.15 -8.47
C PRO A 476 -10.66 17.30 -9.03
N PRO A 477 -10.10 18.15 -9.91
CA PRO A 477 -10.77 19.36 -10.36
C PRO A 477 -12.13 18.99 -10.95
N THR A 478 -13.22 19.45 -10.31
CA THR A 478 -14.58 19.27 -10.81
C THR A 478 -14.66 19.80 -12.23
N LYS A 479 -15.15 18.98 -13.15
CA LYS A 479 -15.27 19.40 -14.54
C LYS A 479 -16.37 20.44 -14.64
N LYS A 480 -16.04 21.66 -15.06
CA LYS A 480 -17.07 22.66 -15.37
C LYS A 480 -17.92 22.18 -16.54
N LEU A 481 -19.23 22.09 -16.32
CA LEU A 481 -20.22 21.69 -17.30
C LEU A 481 -21.05 22.91 -17.67
N LYS A 482 -21.36 23.05 -18.97
CA LYS A 482 -22.34 24.02 -19.41
C LYS A 482 -23.72 23.43 -19.10
N ASN A 483 -24.49 24.11 -18.26
CA ASN A 483 -25.80 23.63 -17.83
C ASN A 483 -26.78 24.82 -17.68
N LEU A 484 -27.93 24.75 -18.36
CA LEU A 484 -29.01 25.73 -18.22
C LEU A 484 -29.68 25.70 -16.84
N ALA A 485 -29.50 24.60 -16.10
CA ALA A 485 -29.99 24.43 -14.74
C ALA A 485 -29.14 25.18 -13.68
N THR A 486 -27.97 25.71 -14.04
CA THR A 486 -27.11 26.39 -13.06
C THR A 486 -27.77 27.62 -12.44
N GLY A 487 -27.83 27.64 -11.11
CA GLY A 487 -28.50 28.68 -10.32
C GLY A 487 -30.03 28.64 -10.38
N LYS A 488 -30.61 27.52 -10.85
CA LYS A 488 -32.06 27.30 -10.89
C LYS A 488 -32.54 26.59 -9.63
N ASN A 489 -33.85 26.35 -9.56
CA ASN A 489 -34.45 25.65 -8.42
C ASN A 489 -34.55 24.16 -8.72
N ILE A 490 -34.14 23.35 -7.74
CA ILE A 490 -34.35 21.90 -7.75
C ILE A 490 -35.18 21.46 -6.54
N ILE A 491 -36.09 20.53 -6.79
CA ILE A 491 -36.94 19.87 -5.80
C ILE A 491 -36.64 18.39 -5.84
N LEU A 492 -36.26 17.84 -4.68
CA LEU A 492 -36.09 16.41 -4.49
C LEU A 492 -37.31 15.86 -3.77
N LYS A 493 -37.90 14.76 -4.29
CA LYS A 493 -38.94 14.03 -3.58
C LYS A 493 -38.35 13.29 -2.38
N ASN A 494 -37.22 12.63 -2.61
CA ASN A 494 -36.43 11.93 -1.61
C ASN A 494 -35.15 12.72 -1.38
N ASN A 495 -34.79 13.03 -0.14
CA ASN A 495 -33.54 13.73 0.16
C ASN A 495 -32.36 12.77 0.09
N ALA A 496 -31.19 13.30 -0.27
CA ALA A 496 -29.94 12.55 -0.12
C ALA A 496 -29.72 12.16 1.35
N ASN A 497 -29.11 11.01 1.57
CA ASN A 497 -28.82 10.49 2.90
C ASN A 497 -27.84 11.42 3.62
N ALA A 498 -28.04 11.64 4.92
CA ALA A 498 -27.20 12.53 5.73
C ALA A 498 -25.72 12.13 5.76
N LYS A 499 -25.40 10.87 5.45
CA LYS A 499 -24.02 10.38 5.31
C LYS A 499 -23.30 10.93 4.07
N TYR A 500 -24.04 11.14 2.97
CA TYR A 500 -23.52 11.65 1.69
C TYR A 500 -24.48 12.66 1.07
N PRO A 501 -24.67 13.83 1.73
CA PRO A 501 -25.63 14.84 1.29
C PRO A 501 -25.10 15.72 0.14
N GLY A 502 -23.92 15.39 -0.40
CA GLY A 502 -23.05 16.30 -1.15
C GLY A 502 -22.87 17.66 -0.48
N GLU A 503 -22.55 18.69 -1.25
CA GLU A 503 -22.45 20.07 -0.75
C GLU A 503 -23.82 20.68 -0.42
N SER A 504 -24.84 20.30 -1.20
CA SER A 504 -26.25 20.64 -1.04
C SER A 504 -27.05 19.92 -2.13
N LYS A 505 -28.38 19.95 -2.08
CA LYS A 505 -29.22 19.47 -3.20
C LYS A 505 -28.90 20.14 -4.55
N ASP A 506 -28.35 21.35 -4.53
CA ASP A 506 -28.00 22.10 -5.73
C ASP A 506 -26.75 21.53 -6.42
N ALA A 507 -26.04 20.59 -5.78
CA ALA A 507 -24.96 19.84 -6.40
C ALA A 507 -25.39 19.23 -7.75
N LEU A 508 -26.65 18.77 -7.85
CA LEU A 508 -27.21 18.19 -9.07
C LEU A 508 -27.39 19.18 -10.23
N ILE A 509 -27.23 20.48 -10.00
CA ILE A 509 -27.45 21.52 -11.01
C ILE A 509 -26.40 22.63 -10.95
N ASN A 510 -25.32 22.50 -10.18
CA ASN A 510 -24.36 23.58 -9.97
C ASN A 510 -23.38 23.77 -11.15
N GLY A 511 -23.41 22.89 -12.16
CA GLY A 511 -22.51 22.91 -13.30
C GLY A 511 -21.10 22.37 -12.99
N LEU A 512 -20.95 21.57 -11.93
CA LEU A 512 -19.68 21.02 -11.46
C LEU A 512 -19.74 19.49 -11.39
N GLY A 513 -19.23 18.85 -12.43
CA GLY A 513 -19.20 17.40 -12.48
C GLY A 513 -18.13 16.77 -11.59
N ALA A 514 -18.55 15.78 -10.81
CA ALA A 514 -17.72 14.91 -10.01
C ALA A 514 -16.90 13.95 -10.89
N ASP A 515 -15.87 13.38 -10.28
CA ASP A 515 -15.08 12.27 -10.79
C ASP A 515 -15.56 10.94 -10.17
N ILE A 516 -14.82 9.85 -10.40
CA ILE A 516 -15.18 8.52 -9.88
C ILE A 516 -15.07 8.39 -8.34
N ASN A 517 -14.48 9.36 -7.65
CA ASN A 517 -14.42 9.34 -6.19
C ASN A 517 -15.77 9.70 -5.57
N TYR A 518 -16.50 8.71 -5.05
CA TYR A 518 -17.81 8.91 -4.39
C TYR A 518 -17.78 9.86 -3.18
N ARG A 519 -16.60 10.15 -2.61
CA ARG A 519 -16.45 11.10 -1.49
C ARG A 519 -16.39 12.56 -1.95
N ASN A 520 -16.34 12.81 -3.26
CA ASN A 520 -16.45 14.15 -3.81
C ASN A 520 -17.78 14.78 -3.40
N ALA A 521 -17.74 16.03 -2.92
CA ALA A 521 -18.92 16.73 -2.43
C ALA A 521 -19.97 16.99 -3.53
N SER A 522 -19.62 16.86 -4.82
CA SER A 522 -20.59 16.91 -5.91
C SER A 522 -21.55 15.71 -5.91
N TRP A 523 -21.20 14.56 -5.33
CA TRP A 523 -22.09 13.40 -5.31
C TRP A 523 -23.18 13.51 -4.25
N GLN A 524 -24.43 13.25 -4.66
CA GLN A 524 -25.57 12.99 -3.80
C GLN A 524 -25.79 11.48 -3.68
N GLY A 525 -25.82 10.95 -2.45
CA GLY A 525 -26.05 9.52 -2.19
C GLY A 525 -27.44 9.21 -1.67
N PHE A 526 -28.09 8.20 -2.23
CA PHE A 526 -29.41 7.70 -1.83
C PHE A 526 -29.31 6.22 -1.44
N GLU A 527 -29.63 5.90 -0.19
CA GLU A 527 -29.54 4.53 0.37
C GLU A 527 -30.91 3.87 0.37
N ALA A 528 -31.07 2.81 -0.41
CA ALA A 528 -32.36 2.14 -0.62
C ALA A 528 -33.53 3.10 -0.96
N GLU A 529 -33.20 4.22 -1.59
CA GLU A 529 -34.14 5.27 -1.96
C GLU A 529 -33.88 5.68 -3.41
N ASP A 530 -34.96 5.96 -4.14
CA ASP A 530 -34.90 6.42 -5.52
C ASP A 530 -34.43 7.88 -5.59
N LEU A 531 -33.69 8.23 -6.64
CA LEU A 531 -33.56 9.61 -7.07
C LEU A 531 -34.85 10.02 -7.76
N VAL A 532 -35.52 11.07 -7.29
CA VAL A 532 -36.59 11.75 -8.02
C VAL A 532 -36.39 13.26 -7.88
N ALA A 533 -35.82 13.86 -8.92
CA ALA A 533 -35.42 15.26 -8.95
C ALA A 533 -36.19 16.03 -10.02
N THR A 534 -36.77 17.17 -9.66
CA THR A 534 -37.44 18.09 -10.60
C THR A 534 -36.71 19.43 -10.60
N VAL A 535 -36.19 19.82 -11.76
CA VAL A 535 -35.54 21.11 -12.02
C VAL A 535 -36.56 22.08 -12.62
N ASP A 536 -36.71 23.28 -12.06
CA ASP A 536 -37.49 24.39 -12.64
C ASP A 536 -36.54 25.42 -13.27
N LEU A 537 -36.57 25.54 -14.59
CA LEU A 537 -35.75 26.50 -15.35
C LEU A 537 -36.16 27.97 -15.12
N GLY A 538 -37.30 28.20 -14.45
CA GLY A 538 -37.88 29.49 -14.08
C GLY A 538 -38.76 30.11 -15.19
N SER A 539 -38.56 29.70 -16.44
CA SER A 539 -39.38 30.07 -17.60
C SER A 539 -39.36 28.94 -18.62
N VAL A 540 -40.36 28.89 -19.50
CA VAL A 540 -40.31 28.01 -20.68
C VAL A 540 -39.12 28.42 -21.54
N ARG A 541 -38.31 27.45 -21.96
CA ARG A 541 -37.14 27.61 -22.82
C ARG A 541 -37.01 26.39 -23.73
N GLU A 542 -36.44 26.62 -24.90
CA GLU A 542 -36.04 25.55 -25.80
C GLU A 542 -34.82 24.82 -25.21
N ILE A 543 -34.92 23.50 -25.09
CA ILE A 543 -33.85 22.60 -24.66
C ILE A 543 -33.47 21.63 -25.78
N ASN A 544 -32.18 21.29 -25.85
CA ASN A 544 -31.59 20.46 -26.91
C ASN A 544 -31.22 19.06 -26.43
N SER A 545 -30.82 18.94 -25.17
CA SER A 545 -30.61 17.65 -24.52
C SER A 545 -30.78 17.74 -23.02
N VAL A 546 -31.06 16.57 -22.42
CA VAL A 546 -30.96 16.34 -20.99
C VAL A 546 -30.05 15.13 -20.79
N ASP A 547 -29.08 15.24 -19.90
CA ASP A 547 -28.19 14.17 -19.49
C ASP A 547 -28.16 14.06 -17.96
N VAL A 548 -28.14 12.84 -17.44
CA VAL A 548 -27.96 12.57 -16.01
C VAL A 548 -26.85 11.55 -15.81
N ARG A 549 -26.06 11.77 -14.77
CA ARG A 549 -24.89 10.96 -14.46
C ARG A 549 -25.07 10.17 -13.18
N PHE A 550 -24.67 8.90 -13.24
CA PHE A 550 -24.65 7.99 -12.09
C PHE A 550 -23.27 7.36 -11.94
N LEU A 551 -22.82 7.23 -10.70
CA LEU A 551 -21.61 6.49 -10.37
C LEU A 551 -21.94 5.01 -10.21
N GLN A 552 -21.11 4.14 -10.78
CA GLN A 552 -21.06 2.73 -10.41
C GLN A 552 -19.79 2.48 -9.60
N ASP A 553 -19.95 1.86 -8.43
CA ASP A 553 -18.84 1.38 -7.60
C ASP A 553 -19.34 0.29 -6.63
N GLN A 554 -19.50 -0.93 -7.15
CA GLN A 554 -20.07 -2.04 -6.38
C GLN A 554 -19.22 -2.40 -5.15
N VAL A 555 -17.92 -2.08 -5.15
CA VAL A 555 -17.02 -2.31 -4.01
C VAL A 555 -17.50 -1.59 -2.74
N VAL A 556 -18.03 -0.39 -2.89
CA VAL A 556 -18.63 0.40 -1.80
C VAL A 556 -20.15 0.47 -1.91
N TRP A 557 -20.73 -0.52 -2.59
CA TRP A 557 -22.15 -0.80 -2.62
C TRP A 557 -22.95 0.25 -3.40
N ILE A 558 -22.30 0.95 -4.33
CA ILE A 558 -22.91 1.91 -5.23
C ILE A 558 -23.24 1.21 -6.55
N PHE A 559 -24.52 1.16 -6.90
CA PHE A 559 -25.03 0.45 -8.07
C PHE A 559 -25.65 1.43 -9.07
N LEU A 560 -25.75 0.99 -10.33
CA LEU A 560 -26.51 1.73 -11.32
C LEU A 560 -28.01 1.62 -11.01
N PRO A 561 -28.79 2.66 -11.33
CA PRO A 561 -30.23 2.59 -11.19
C PRO A 561 -30.79 1.47 -12.08
N SER A 562 -31.71 0.66 -11.55
CA SER A 562 -32.38 -0.42 -12.31
C SER A 562 -33.15 0.13 -13.52
N LYS A 563 -33.68 1.35 -13.37
CA LYS A 563 -34.36 2.11 -14.41
C LYS A 563 -33.97 3.60 -14.30
N VAL A 564 -33.81 4.28 -15.43
CA VAL A 564 -33.70 5.73 -15.52
C VAL A 564 -34.86 6.27 -16.36
N GLU A 565 -35.52 7.32 -15.90
CA GLU A 565 -36.53 8.06 -16.66
C GLU A 565 -36.19 9.55 -16.70
N ILE A 566 -36.33 10.17 -17.87
CA ILE A 566 -36.26 11.62 -18.03
C ILE A 566 -37.59 12.09 -18.62
N GLU A 567 -38.19 13.07 -17.96
CA GLU A 567 -39.50 13.63 -18.30
C GLU A 567 -39.39 15.16 -18.40
N HIS A 568 -40.31 15.77 -19.15
CA HIS A 568 -40.43 17.22 -19.21
C HIS A 568 -41.86 17.70 -18.96
N SER A 569 -42.01 18.97 -18.60
CA SER A 569 -43.30 19.62 -18.42
C SER A 569 -43.23 21.13 -18.68
N LEU A 570 -44.32 21.69 -19.18
CA LEU A 570 -44.50 23.14 -19.30
C LEU A 570 -45.12 23.77 -18.04
N ASP A 571 -45.99 23.03 -17.36
CA ASP A 571 -46.81 23.53 -16.24
C ASP A 571 -46.32 23.08 -14.86
N GLY A 572 -45.58 21.96 -14.80
CA GLY A 572 -45.09 21.36 -13.55
C GLY A 572 -46.06 20.35 -12.93
N ASP A 573 -47.19 20.09 -13.59
CA ASP A 573 -48.22 19.13 -13.17
C ASP A 573 -48.23 17.89 -14.07
N LYS A 574 -48.18 18.09 -15.40
CA LYS A 574 -48.22 17.01 -16.39
C LYS A 574 -46.84 16.80 -16.98
N PHE A 575 -46.29 15.61 -16.76
CA PHE A 575 -44.97 15.23 -17.24
C PHE A 575 -45.08 14.23 -18.39
N GLU A 576 -44.37 14.51 -19.48
CA GLU A 576 -44.25 13.65 -20.65
C GLU A 576 -42.88 12.99 -20.66
N LEU A 577 -42.85 11.68 -20.93
CA LEU A 577 -41.62 10.88 -20.95
C LEU A 577 -40.80 11.20 -22.20
N LEU A 578 -39.55 11.58 -22.01
CA LEU A 578 -38.57 11.80 -23.08
C LEU A 578 -37.66 10.60 -23.28
N TYR A 579 -37.33 9.90 -22.19
CA TYR A 579 -36.34 8.83 -22.19
C TYR A 579 -36.62 7.82 -21.10
N GLU A 580 -36.44 6.54 -21.42
CA GLU A 580 -36.32 5.48 -20.44
C GLU A 580 -35.19 4.51 -20.79
N SER A 581 -34.56 3.97 -19.76
CA SER A 581 -33.53 2.94 -19.89
C SER A 581 -33.57 1.99 -18.71
N PHE A 582 -33.23 0.73 -18.95
CA PHE A 582 -33.15 -0.32 -17.94
C PHE A 582 -31.72 -0.83 -17.87
N GLN A 583 -31.22 -1.05 -16.66
CA GLN A 583 -29.85 -1.50 -16.45
C GLN A 583 -29.85 -2.88 -15.82
N ASN A 584 -29.01 -3.76 -16.37
CA ASN A 584 -28.68 -5.00 -15.71
C ASN A 584 -27.50 -4.76 -14.76
N ASN A 585 -27.73 -4.91 -13.46
CA ASN A 585 -26.68 -4.77 -12.46
C ASN A 585 -26.01 -6.13 -12.25
N ASP A 586 -25.31 -6.64 -13.27
CA ASP A 586 -24.44 -7.80 -13.10
C ASP A 586 -23.20 -7.43 -12.27
N PHE A 587 -22.51 -8.44 -11.74
CA PHE A 587 -21.29 -8.21 -10.97
C PHE A 587 -20.23 -7.47 -11.79
N SER A 588 -19.72 -6.37 -11.26
CA SER A 588 -18.69 -5.56 -11.90
C SER A 588 -17.70 -4.98 -10.88
N PHE A 589 -16.42 -5.04 -11.23
CA PHE A 589 -15.36 -4.32 -10.52
C PHE A 589 -15.13 -2.91 -11.07
N ASP A 590 -15.86 -2.50 -12.11
CA ASP A 590 -15.65 -1.22 -12.76
C ASP A 590 -16.17 -0.07 -11.90
N GLN A 591 -15.31 0.94 -11.74
CA GLN A 591 -15.69 2.24 -11.23
C GLN A 591 -15.74 3.23 -12.37
N ALA A 592 -16.95 3.67 -12.71
CA ALA A 592 -17.16 4.54 -13.84
C ALA A 592 -18.40 5.41 -13.64
N ILE A 593 -18.40 6.54 -14.33
CA ILE A 593 -19.56 7.41 -14.44
C ILE A 593 -20.31 7.01 -15.72
N TYR A 594 -21.59 6.68 -15.55
CA TYR A 594 -22.50 6.35 -16.65
C TYR A 594 -23.41 7.55 -16.92
N ASN A 595 -23.52 7.92 -18.18
CA ASN A 595 -24.33 9.05 -18.65
C ASN A 595 -25.58 8.51 -19.35
N TYR A 596 -26.72 9.12 -19.07
CA TYR A 596 -28.01 8.79 -19.67
C TYR A 596 -28.56 10.04 -20.34
N GLU A 597 -28.31 10.14 -21.65
CA GLU A 597 -28.63 11.32 -22.45
C GLU A 597 -29.85 11.08 -23.35
N VAL A 598 -30.71 12.10 -23.43
CA VAL A 598 -31.73 12.24 -24.47
C VAL A 598 -31.55 13.55 -25.24
N LYS A 599 -31.56 13.47 -26.56
CA LYS A 599 -31.54 14.63 -27.45
C LYS A 599 -32.96 14.96 -27.89
N THR A 600 -33.42 16.16 -27.58
CA THR A 600 -34.81 16.60 -27.77
C THR A 600 -35.01 17.37 -29.07
N LYS A 601 -33.93 17.83 -29.72
CA LYS A 601 -33.94 18.61 -30.98
C LYS A 601 -34.83 19.87 -30.92
N GLY A 602 -34.68 20.67 -29.86
CA GLY A 602 -35.39 21.95 -29.71
C GLY A 602 -36.80 21.79 -29.15
N LEU A 603 -36.89 21.33 -27.90
CA LEU A 603 -38.15 21.12 -27.18
C LEU A 603 -38.39 22.25 -26.19
N ASP A 604 -39.57 22.86 -26.23
CA ASP A 604 -39.97 23.81 -25.19
C ASP A 604 -40.27 23.08 -23.87
N SER A 605 -39.56 23.48 -22.82
CA SER A 605 -39.76 22.95 -21.47
C SER A 605 -39.52 24.02 -20.41
N ARG A 606 -40.21 23.91 -19.28
CA ARG A 606 -39.89 24.66 -18.06
C ARG A 606 -39.36 23.74 -16.98
N TYR A 607 -39.94 22.56 -16.83
CA TYR A 607 -39.57 21.59 -15.80
C TYR A 607 -38.98 20.35 -16.43
N ILE A 608 -37.88 19.87 -15.85
CA ILE A 608 -37.26 18.59 -16.20
C ILE A 608 -37.28 17.72 -14.96
N ARG A 609 -37.80 16.51 -15.07
CA ARG A 609 -37.81 15.54 -13.99
C ARG A 609 -36.96 14.34 -14.38
N VAL A 610 -36.05 13.97 -13.50
CA VAL A 610 -35.22 12.78 -13.63
C VAL A 610 -35.54 11.82 -12.50
N LYS A 611 -35.71 10.54 -12.85
CA LYS A 611 -35.89 9.45 -11.90
C LYS A 611 -34.84 8.39 -12.10
N GLY A 612 -34.17 7.99 -11.04
CA GLY A 612 -33.26 6.85 -10.99
C GLY A 612 -33.74 5.87 -9.93
N TYR A 613 -34.16 4.68 -10.35
CA TYR A 613 -34.78 3.70 -9.46
C TYR A 613 -33.71 2.81 -8.82
N ASN A 614 -33.63 2.83 -7.49
CA ASN A 614 -32.67 2.09 -6.69
C ASN A 614 -32.99 0.58 -6.71
N LEU A 615 -32.00 -0.29 -6.50
CA LEU A 615 -32.25 -1.74 -6.34
C LEU A 615 -32.88 -2.08 -4.98
N ASN A 616 -32.91 -1.11 -4.06
CA ASN A 616 -33.23 -1.21 -2.65
C ASN A 616 -32.20 -2.04 -1.88
N ASN A 617 -32.04 -3.32 -2.24
CA ASN A 617 -31.10 -4.23 -1.61
C ASN A 617 -29.97 -4.64 -2.56
N CYS A 618 -28.79 -4.92 -2.01
CA CYS A 618 -27.69 -5.50 -2.77
C CYS A 618 -28.08 -6.87 -3.37
N PRO A 619 -27.70 -7.15 -4.64
CA PRO A 619 -27.95 -8.44 -5.29
C PRO A 619 -27.28 -9.64 -4.60
N ASP A 620 -27.77 -10.84 -4.86
CA ASP A 620 -27.29 -12.10 -4.25
C ASP A 620 -25.80 -12.39 -4.48
N TYR A 621 -25.26 -11.98 -5.63
CA TYR A 621 -23.85 -12.16 -5.95
C TYR A 621 -22.94 -11.22 -5.14
N HIS A 622 -23.48 -10.17 -4.52
CA HIS A 622 -22.69 -9.14 -3.87
C HIS A 622 -22.46 -9.49 -2.39
N PRO A 623 -21.27 -9.25 -1.81
CA PRO A 623 -20.99 -9.56 -0.41
C PRO A 623 -21.93 -8.88 0.61
N GLY A 624 -22.55 -7.77 0.21
CA GLY A 624 -23.57 -7.07 0.99
C GLY A 624 -25.00 -7.57 0.78
N SER A 625 -25.22 -8.70 0.11
CA SER A 625 -26.56 -9.21 -0.26
C SER A 625 -27.59 -9.06 0.87
N GLY A 626 -28.77 -8.58 0.49
CA GLY A 626 -29.89 -8.33 1.40
C GLY A 626 -29.79 -7.05 2.24
N ASN A 627 -28.64 -6.35 2.25
CA ASN A 627 -28.51 -5.04 2.89
C ASN A 627 -28.84 -3.90 1.91
N PRO A 628 -29.15 -2.69 2.41
CA PRO A 628 -29.39 -1.50 1.59
C PRO A 628 -28.24 -1.19 0.62
N CYS A 629 -28.57 -0.83 -0.61
CA CYS A 629 -27.59 -0.41 -1.61
C CYS A 629 -27.68 1.10 -1.92
N TRP A 630 -26.60 1.65 -2.45
CA TRP A 630 -26.47 3.08 -2.72
C TRP A 630 -26.67 3.41 -4.20
N LEU A 631 -27.34 4.52 -4.46
CA LEU A 631 -27.42 5.19 -5.76
C LEU A 631 -26.73 6.55 -5.64
N PHE A 632 -25.80 6.87 -6.53
CA PHE A 632 -25.04 8.12 -6.50
C PHE A 632 -25.23 8.90 -7.81
N THR A 633 -25.59 10.18 -7.71
CA THR A 633 -25.74 11.09 -8.85
C THR A 633 -25.14 12.46 -8.53
N ASP A 634 -24.55 13.15 -9.51
CA ASP A 634 -23.87 14.42 -9.30
C ASP A 634 -24.38 15.58 -10.17
N GLU A 635 -24.91 15.36 -11.38
CA GLU A 635 -25.44 16.45 -12.21
C GLU A 635 -26.56 16.00 -13.17
N ILE A 636 -27.59 16.84 -13.31
CA ILE A 636 -28.62 16.84 -14.34
C ILE A 636 -28.31 17.99 -15.30
N ILE A 637 -27.72 17.66 -16.44
CA ILE A 637 -27.21 18.60 -17.43
C ILE A 637 -28.30 18.90 -18.46
N ILE A 638 -28.70 20.16 -18.58
CA ILE A 638 -29.69 20.63 -19.56
C ILE A 638 -29.00 21.61 -20.51
N ASN A 639 -29.07 21.35 -21.83
CA ASN A 639 -28.41 22.18 -22.86
C ASN A 639 -29.35 22.96 -23.75
#